data_AF-A0A9E3Z1V2-F1
#
_entry.id   AF-A0A9E3Z1V2-F1
#
_cell.length_a   1.000
_cell.length_b   1.000
_cell.length_c   1.000
_cell.angle_alpha   90.00
_cell.angle_beta   90.00
_cell.angle_gamma   90.00
#
_symmetry.space_group_name_H-M   'P 1'
#
loop_
_entity.id
_entity.type
_entity.pdbx_description
1 polymer ?
#
loop_
_entity_poly.entity_id
_entity_poly.type
_entity_poly.pdbx_seq_one_letter_code
_entity_poly.pdbx_strand_id
1 'polypeptide(L)'
;MNNELQFPAMLPTPRLMVIIDADGVIGQFQPRTGSTLPHDIPDLELLQALSAGEIVNMDSELDSYMLARGLKAQEREKLRKLARKMVNRKRVELRSSDGQHGELQLPLLAPAGNAVTIPDGPLLLRAPCTFRVSQGKFEAVTHNGNRLPPVSAVQLHALSKLVKHPLLPDALRAHQDEIGSGSLDMEQFVDTLAPFVAARFIVPKVDRVVRSGVELFGEMLGDTLGEKKRQMFKRHAQMQDDAEAARVAAGGRKRPKVIPVAFDKCPPSGLAAVIAYAKVHEDGVLDEFYDFRTDWVWDPDRLESFTAEPAIYLFTNYLWSHKECIEVSAQIKALSPDSITIHGGPDTPKYEGDQRRHFTEYPHVDVIVRGEGEIACAEALSKLRAVIGKPNPDLNVLAESKGVSYRTSDGFVRNPDQDRVKDLDILPSPFLTGLLDNYIGLDDLFIILESNRGCPYGCTFCDWGSATASKIRKFSEERVMSELEWAAKAMAATVTMADANFGIFERDVAFAQKAADLKNTTGYPRGFGGNYAKNTVVNLRKIIDVLTSAKILTQGTLSLQSMDENTLKVIDRSNIKTSKYDALAIEMRKSNLTLQVELMMGLPGSTAESFTEDLQQCIDRELPARVNMTALLVNSPMNHPDYLEEHQIKTLKPVAPGNIAVLSSTATYDEQGLATMWAVRYMYLLFENYGVLRVVSRFIRQECGMSEMSFYYKLFIDSGRTDVDWPMLHQLTRTVPVFMAPPVSWSLVIEELGRYLISELGLAETAALRSVLAAQLAALPSFDRNYPETVELECDVVAWHLAIMEQKERGNRRDWTDKMPRLETFGPGTLTVGDSFGVTAGSLGINRELNAFGVNWELESPLHRARADLS
;
A
#
# COMPACT_ATOMS: atom_id res chain seq x y z
N MET A 1 -47.73 15.47 43.19
CA MET A 1 -46.50 15.96 42.55
C MET A 1 -45.73 14.74 42.06
N ASN A 2 -46.11 14.19 40.91
CA ASN A 2 -45.34 13.17 40.21
C ASN A 2 -44.89 13.83 38.90
N ASN A 3 -43.69 14.41 38.90
CA ASN A 3 -43.00 14.67 37.65
C ASN A 3 -42.31 13.35 37.27
N GLU A 4 -42.95 12.58 36.40
CA GLU A 4 -42.26 11.59 35.58
C GLU A 4 -41.16 12.35 34.82
N LEU A 5 -39.91 12.17 35.25
CA LEU A 5 -38.75 12.49 34.45
C LEU A 5 -38.78 11.57 33.23
N GLN A 6 -39.47 11.98 32.17
CA GLN A 6 -39.31 11.38 30.85
C GLN A 6 -37.85 11.59 30.45
N PHE A 7 -37.07 10.51 30.48
CA PHE A 7 -35.75 10.52 29.89
C PHE A 7 -35.90 10.75 28.38
N PRO A 8 -35.07 11.57 27.75
CA PRO A 8 -35.21 11.83 26.33
C PRO A 8 -34.87 10.56 25.54
N ALA A 9 -35.66 10.27 24.50
CA ALA A 9 -35.34 9.20 23.56
C ALA A 9 -33.88 9.34 23.10
N MET A 10 -33.13 8.24 23.19
CA MET A 10 -31.82 8.17 22.56
C MET A 10 -32.04 8.12 21.06
N LEU A 11 -31.38 9.01 20.33
CA LEU A 11 -31.38 9.02 18.88
C LEU A 11 -29.94 8.93 18.38
N PRO A 12 -29.68 8.22 17.27
CA PRO A 12 -28.39 8.23 16.65
C PRO A 12 -28.09 9.65 16.22
N THR A 13 -26.87 10.06 16.48
CA THR A 13 -26.37 11.31 15.90
C THR A 13 -26.38 11.20 14.38
N PRO A 14 -26.50 12.32 13.66
CA PRO A 14 -26.30 12.36 12.21
C PRO A 14 -24.92 11.80 11.75
N ARG A 15 -24.00 11.58 12.69
CA ARG A 15 -22.68 10.97 12.46
C ARG A 15 -22.71 9.44 12.47
N LEU A 16 -23.81 8.77 12.82
CA LEU A 16 -23.86 7.30 12.87
C LEU A 16 -24.09 6.72 11.47
N MET A 17 -23.09 5.99 10.98
CA MET A 17 -23.06 5.39 9.64
C MET A 17 -22.55 3.95 9.74
N VAL A 18 -23.00 3.09 8.83
CA VAL A 18 -22.52 1.71 8.67
C VAL A 18 -22.04 1.48 7.24
N ILE A 19 -21.06 0.60 7.06
CA ILE A 19 -20.45 0.33 5.75
C ILE A 19 -20.57 -1.17 5.46
N ILE A 20 -20.95 -1.50 4.23
CA ILE A 20 -20.73 -2.82 3.64
C ILE A 20 -19.36 -2.77 2.94
N ASP A 21 -18.40 -3.58 3.37
CA ASP A 21 -17.03 -3.58 2.84
C ASP A 21 -16.88 -4.53 1.62
N ALA A 22 -15.73 -4.51 0.96
CA ALA A 22 -15.40 -5.29 -0.24
C ALA A 22 -15.39 -6.81 -0.01
N ASP A 23 -15.37 -7.25 1.24
CA ASP A 23 -15.56 -8.63 1.64
C ASP A 23 -17.02 -8.92 2.07
N GLY A 24 -17.97 -8.02 1.87
CA GLY A 24 -19.38 -8.22 2.24
C GLY A 24 -19.65 -8.17 3.75
N VAL A 25 -18.65 -7.82 4.55
CA VAL A 25 -18.83 -7.59 5.99
C VAL A 25 -19.49 -6.22 6.20
N ILE A 26 -20.54 -6.20 7.01
CA ILE A 26 -21.12 -4.95 7.50
C ILE A 26 -20.31 -4.56 8.72
N GLY A 27 -19.70 -3.38 8.79
CA GLY A 27 -18.82 -3.09 9.92
C GLY A 27 -18.07 -1.78 9.87
N GLN A 28 -17.10 -1.68 10.79
CA GLN A 28 -16.09 -0.63 10.80
C GLN A 28 -14.68 -1.26 10.70
N PHE A 29 -13.81 -0.73 9.85
CA PHE A 29 -12.42 -1.12 9.74
C PHE A 29 -11.64 -0.53 10.92
N GLN A 30 -10.73 -1.30 11.50
CA GLN A 30 -9.83 -0.82 12.54
C GLN A 30 -8.46 -0.47 11.93
N PRO A 31 -8.13 0.83 11.75
CA PRO A 31 -6.92 1.25 11.04
C PRO A 31 -5.62 0.66 11.62
N ARG A 32 -5.57 0.42 12.93
CA ARG A 32 -4.36 -0.04 13.63
C ARG A 32 -4.12 -1.55 13.53
N THR A 33 -5.17 -2.34 13.32
CA THR A 33 -5.09 -3.81 13.32
C THR A 33 -5.36 -4.41 11.96
N GLY A 34 -5.80 -3.61 10.98
CA GLY A 34 -6.18 -4.10 9.66
C GLY A 34 -7.41 -5.01 9.66
N SER A 35 -8.10 -5.12 10.79
CA SER A 35 -9.21 -6.06 10.98
C SER A 35 -10.55 -5.34 10.95
N THR A 36 -11.51 -5.89 10.22
CA THR A 36 -12.90 -5.43 10.26
C THR A 36 -13.54 -5.87 11.56
N LEU A 37 -14.24 -4.96 12.24
CA LEU A 37 -15.14 -5.33 13.34
C LEU A 37 -16.54 -5.51 12.73
N PRO A 38 -16.99 -6.76 12.50
CA PRO A 38 -18.28 -7.01 11.89
C PRO A 38 -19.40 -6.61 12.83
N HIS A 39 -20.44 -6.02 12.26
CA HIS A 39 -21.77 -5.92 12.82
C HIS A 39 -22.56 -7.16 12.37
N ASP A 40 -22.95 -7.97 13.34
CA ASP A 40 -23.93 -9.04 13.11
C ASP A 40 -25.35 -8.49 13.20
N ILE A 41 -26.33 -9.35 12.98
CA ILE A 41 -27.75 -8.95 13.01
C ILE A 41 -28.15 -8.36 14.37
N PRO A 42 -27.83 -8.97 15.51
CA PRO A 42 -28.08 -8.35 16.81
C PRO A 42 -27.47 -6.95 16.93
N ASP A 43 -26.27 -6.71 16.40
CA ASP A 43 -25.66 -5.39 16.36
C ASP A 43 -26.52 -4.42 15.54
N LEU A 44 -26.91 -4.80 14.32
CA LEU A 44 -27.71 -3.96 13.41
C LEU A 44 -29.12 -3.67 13.94
N GLU A 45 -29.77 -4.66 14.54
CA GLU A 45 -31.07 -4.51 15.19
C GLU A 45 -30.98 -3.56 16.39
N LEU A 46 -29.90 -3.64 17.18
CA LEU A 46 -29.65 -2.67 18.24
C LEU A 46 -29.51 -1.25 17.68
N LEU A 47 -28.76 -1.06 16.58
CA LEU A 47 -28.67 0.25 15.93
C LEU A 47 -30.03 0.76 15.46
N GLN A 48 -30.85 -0.13 14.88
CA GLN A 48 -32.21 0.17 14.46
C GLN A 48 -33.11 0.56 15.64
N ALA A 49 -33.10 -0.20 16.74
CA ALA A 49 -33.90 0.09 17.94
C ALA A 49 -33.48 1.40 18.61
N LEU A 50 -32.18 1.65 18.74
CA LEU A 50 -31.64 2.94 19.19
C LEU A 50 -32.07 4.06 18.25
N SER A 51 -32.11 3.81 16.94
CA SER A 51 -32.56 4.80 15.96
C SER A 51 -34.05 5.09 15.92
N ALA A 52 -34.87 4.11 16.27
CA ALA A 52 -36.30 4.28 16.39
C ALA A 52 -36.71 4.92 17.74
N GLY A 53 -35.76 5.07 18.67
CA GLY A 53 -36.05 5.53 20.03
C GLY A 53 -36.75 4.47 20.89
N GLU A 54 -36.64 3.18 20.53
CA GLU A 54 -37.22 2.05 21.29
C GLU A 54 -36.50 1.79 22.61
N ILE A 55 -35.23 2.21 22.70
CA ILE A 55 -34.40 2.11 23.90
C ILE A 55 -34.05 3.54 24.31
N VAL A 56 -34.58 3.97 25.43
CA VAL A 56 -34.41 5.31 26.00
C VAL A 56 -33.38 5.27 27.13
N ASN A 57 -33.48 4.28 28.02
CA ASN A 57 -32.54 4.09 29.12
C ASN A 57 -31.66 2.86 28.90
N MET A 58 -30.37 3.08 28.61
CA MET A 58 -29.43 1.98 28.37
C MET A 58 -29.21 1.05 29.56
N ASP A 59 -29.35 1.53 30.80
CA ASP A 59 -29.05 0.71 31.97
C ASP A 59 -30.22 -0.21 32.34
N SER A 60 -31.47 0.22 32.10
CA SER A 60 -32.66 -0.55 32.47
C SER A 60 -33.39 -1.21 31.29
N GLU A 61 -33.39 -0.61 30.11
CA GLU A 61 -34.20 -1.06 28.97
C GLU A 61 -33.42 -1.91 27.97
N LEU A 62 -32.11 -1.67 27.84
CA LEU A 62 -31.24 -2.47 26.96
C LEU A 62 -31.25 -3.95 27.37
N ASP A 63 -31.21 -4.22 28.67
CA ASP A 63 -31.22 -5.60 29.20
C ASP A 63 -32.55 -6.30 28.93
N SER A 64 -33.66 -5.60 29.12
CA SER A 64 -35.01 -6.08 28.79
C SER A 64 -35.17 -6.32 27.29
N TYR A 65 -34.69 -5.40 26.44
CA TYR A 65 -34.68 -5.50 24.98
C TYR A 65 -33.93 -6.75 24.50
N MET A 66 -32.74 -7.01 25.05
CA MET A 66 -31.93 -8.16 24.70
C MET A 66 -32.49 -9.48 25.24
N LEU A 67 -33.09 -9.47 26.44
CA LEU A 67 -33.77 -10.63 27.03
C LEU A 67 -34.98 -11.07 26.21
N ALA A 68 -35.80 -10.12 25.75
CA ALA A 68 -36.97 -10.39 24.92
C ALA A 68 -36.62 -11.08 23.57
N ARG A 69 -35.39 -10.87 23.07
CA ARG A 69 -34.87 -11.51 21.85
C ARG A 69 -34.16 -12.84 22.09
N GLY A 70 -34.13 -13.33 23.33
CA GLY A 70 -33.53 -14.63 23.66
C GLY A 70 -32.02 -14.71 23.45
N LEU A 71 -31.31 -13.57 23.45
CA LEU A 71 -29.86 -13.52 23.21
C LEU A 71 -29.06 -14.20 24.34
N LYS A 72 -27.99 -14.92 23.97
CA LYS A 72 -27.09 -15.60 24.94
C LYS A 72 -26.34 -14.58 25.79
N ALA A 73 -25.86 -15.00 26.96
CA ALA A 73 -25.15 -14.12 27.89
C ALA A 73 -23.93 -13.40 27.27
N GLN A 74 -23.16 -14.10 26.42
CA GLN A 74 -22.01 -13.54 25.73
C GLN A 74 -22.39 -12.46 24.70
N GLU A 75 -23.47 -12.68 23.94
CA GLU A 75 -24.00 -11.73 22.96
C GLU A 75 -24.53 -10.46 23.65
N ARG A 76 -25.24 -10.64 24.77
CA ARG A 76 -25.71 -9.51 25.60
C ARG A 76 -24.56 -8.64 26.10
N GLU A 77 -23.47 -9.26 26.55
CA GLU A 77 -22.29 -8.50 27.00
C GLU A 77 -21.58 -7.77 25.85
N LYS A 78 -21.51 -8.38 24.66
CA LYS A 78 -21.01 -7.73 23.44
C LYS A 78 -21.84 -6.49 23.11
N LEU A 79 -23.17 -6.61 23.07
CA LEU A 79 -24.08 -5.51 22.75
C LEU A 79 -24.03 -4.38 23.78
N ARG A 80 -23.92 -4.70 25.08
CA ARG A 80 -23.68 -3.66 26.10
C ARG A 80 -22.43 -2.86 25.85
N LYS A 81 -21.32 -3.53 25.50
CA LYS A 81 -20.06 -2.86 25.16
C LYS A 81 -20.21 -1.99 23.91
N LEU A 82 -20.92 -2.47 22.89
CA LEU A 82 -21.21 -1.70 21.68
C LEU A 82 -22.03 -0.45 22.00
N ALA A 83 -23.15 -0.59 22.71
CA ALA A 83 -24.03 0.50 23.10
C ALA A 83 -23.27 1.58 23.91
N ARG A 84 -22.52 1.16 24.93
CA ARG A 84 -21.65 2.05 25.72
C ARG A 84 -20.60 2.75 24.86
N LYS A 85 -19.98 2.04 23.93
CA LYS A 85 -18.99 2.61 22.99
C LYS A 85 -19.64 3.65 22.09
N MET A 86 -20.88 3.45 21.64
CA MET A 86 -21.62 4.42 20.82
C MET A 86 -21.92 5.70 21.61
N VAL A 87 -22.38 5.57 22.86
CA VAL A 87 -22.62 6.74 23.74
C VAL A 87 -21.32 7.48 24.05
N ASN A 88 -20.26 6.76 24.44
CA ASN A 88 -18.95 7.37 24.73
C ASN A 88 -18.36 8.10 23.51
N ARG A 89 -18.69 7.65 22.30
CA ARG A 89 -18.28 8.28 21.05
C ARG A 89 -19.27 9.33 20.54
N LYS A 90 -20.33 9.63 21.31
CA LYS A 90 -21.44 10.50 20.92
C LYS A 90 -21.96 10.16 19.52
N ARG A 91 -22.19 8.86 19.29
CA ARG A 91 -22.90 8.36 18.10
C ARG A 91 -24.39 8.21 18.37
N VAL A 92 -24.78 8.31 19.64
CA VAL A 92 -26.15 8.34 20.15
C VAL A 92 -26.24 9.50 21.14
N GLU A 93 -27.27 10.31 21.03
CA GLU A 93 -27.53 11.49 21.85
C GLU A 93 -28.89 11.38 22.56
N LEU A 94 -29.00 12.03 23.71
CA LEU A 94 -30.26 12.24 24.40
C LEU A 94 -30.96 13.44 23.74
N ARG A 95 -32.23 13.28 23.32
CA ARG A 95 -33.06 14.42 22.86
C ARG A 95 -32.91 15.64 23.78
N SER A 96 -32.51 16.80 23.24
CA SER A 96 -32.77 18.06 23.94
C SER A 96 -34.26 18.37 23.91
N SER A 97 -34.74 19.11 24.91
CA SER A 97 -36.12 19.61 25.06
C SER A 97 -36.60 20.54 23.94
N ASP A 98 -35.69 20.90 23.03
CA ASP A 98 -35.78 21.99 22.07
C ASP A 98 -35.52 21.34 20.70
N GLY A 99 -36.55 20.65 20.19
CA GLY A 99 -36.50 19.75 19.02
C GLY A 99 -36.15 20.41 17.68
N GLN A 100 -34.95 20.99 17.57
CA GLN A 100 -34.43 21.67 16.37
C GLN A 100 -33.15 21.05 15.80
N HIS A 101 -32.93 19.74 15.95
CA HIS A 101 -32.06 19.04 15.00
C HIS A 101 -32.87 18.76 13.74
N GLY A 102 -32.95 19.76 12.85
CA GLY A 102 -33.66 19.66 11.58
C GLY A 102 -33.08 18.54 10.73
N GLU A 103 -33.85 17.48 10.52
CA GLU A 103 -33.47 16.40 9.62
C GLU A 103 -33.41 16.94 8.18
N LEU A 104 -32.30 16.66 7.47
CA LEU A 104 -32.16 17.08 6.07
C LEU A 104 -33.25 16.40 5.23
N GLN A 105 -34.23 17.17 4.77
CA GLN A 105 -35.27 16.66 3.89
C GLN A 105 -34.69 16.42 2.50
N LEU A 106 -34.33 15.18 2.22
CA LEU A 106 -33.84 14.77 0.90
C LEU A 106 -34.97 14.16 0.06
N PRO A 107 -34.97 14.42 -1.26
CA PRO A 107 -35.93 13.81 -2.17
C PRO A 107 -35.76 12.29 -2.18
N LEU A 108 -36.88 11.56 -2.09
CA LEU A 108 -36.89 10.11 -2.31
C LEU A 108 -36.81 9.86 -3.82
N LEU A 109 -35.83 9.07 -4.26
CA LEU A 109 -35.80 8.60 -5.63
C LEU A 109 -37.09 7.81 -5.86
N ALA A 110 -37.93 8.27 -6.80
CA ALA A 110 -39.18 7.60 -7.09
C ALA A 110 -38.91 6.10 -7.34
N PRO A 111 -39.69 5.19 -6.74
CA PRO A 111 -39.61 3.78 -7.10
C PRO A 111 -39.73 3.71 -8.63
N ALA A 112 -38.80 3.02 -9.29
CA ALA A 112 -38.83 2.91 -10.74
C ALA A 112 -40.23 2.47 -11.18
N GLY A 113 -40.92 3.35 -11.92
CA GLY A 113 -42.22 3.03 -12.48
C GLY A 113 -42.05 1.89 -13.49
N ASN A 114 -42.67 0.75 -13.19
CA ASN A 114 -42.53 -0.56 -13.83
C ASN A 114 -41.20 -1.30 -13.53
N ALA A 115 -41.36 -2.60 -13.25
CA ALA A 115 -40.37 -3.53 -12.72
C ALA A 115 -38.96 -3.37 -13.30
N VAL A 116 -38.03 -2.91 -12.46
CA VAL A 116 -36.60 -3.04 -12.73
C VAL A 116 -36.32 -4.53 -12.80
N THR A 117 -36.03 -5.02 -14.01
CA THR A 117 -35.71 -6.43 -14.21
C THR A 117 -34.31 -6.67 -13.67
N ILE A 118 -34.19 -7.55 -12.67
CA ILE A 118 -32.87 -7.97 -12.18
C ILE A 118 -32.16 -8.70 -13.33
N PRO A 119 -30.94 -8.30 -13.71
CA PRO A 119 -30.22 -8.96 -14.80
C PRO A 119 -30.01 -10.44 -14.51
N ASP A 120 -30.16 -11.27 -15.54
CA ASP A 120 -29.80 -12.68 -15.46
C ASP A 120 -28.28 -12.86 -15.30
N GLY A 121 -27.88 -13.88 -14.53
CA GLY A 121 -26.48 -14.24 -14.34
C GLY A 121 -25.86 -13.68 -13.06
N PRO A 122 -24.51 -13.68 -12.96
CA PRO A 122 -23.82 -13.22 -11.77
C PRO A 122 -23.96 -11.70 -11.62
N LEU A 123 -24.33 -11.26 -10.42
CA LEU A 123 -24.39 -9.86 -10.00
C LEU A 123 -23.22 -9.51 -9.08
N LEU A 124 -23.02 -8.21 -8.90
CA LEU A 124 -22.04 -7.63 -8.00
C LEU A 124 -22.65 -6.41 -7.31
N LEU A 125 -22.75 -6.45 -5.98
CA LEU A 125 -22.88 -5.23 -5.19
C LEU A 125 -21.53 -4.49 -5.22
N ARG A 126 -21.53 -3.26 -5.72
CA ARG A 126 -20.31 -2.43 -5.83
C ARG A 126 -19.92 -1.92 -4.45
N ALA A 127 -19.19 -2.73 -3.71
CA ALA A 127 -18.68 -2.40 -2.39
C ALA A 127 -17.29 -1.71 -2.49
N PRO A 128 -16.90 -0.88 -1.50
CA PRO A 128 -17.64 -0.57 -0.28
C PRO A 128 -18.79 0.42 -0.48
N CYS A 129 -19.88 0.24 0.28
CA CYS A 129 -21.08 1.07 0.27
C CYS A 129 -21.38 1.60 1.68
N THR A 130 -21.59 2.91 1.82
CA THR A 130 -21.95 3.51 3.11
C THR A 130 -23.44 3.78 3.22
N PHE A 131 -24.00 3.49 4.40
CA PHE A 131 -25.39 3.76 4.77
C PHE A 131 -25.44 4.65 6.00
N ARG A 132 -26.36 5.60 6.02
CA ARG A 132 -26.69 6.35 7.24
C ARG A 132 -27.80 5.65 8.01
N VAL A 133 -27.76 5.76 9.32
CA VAL A 133 -28.83 5.24 10.18
C VAL A 133 -29.79 6.38 10.49
N SER A 134 -31.05 6.27 10.06
CA SER A 134 -32.09 7.25 10.37
C SER A 134 -33.43 6.57 10.60
N GLN A 135 -34.19 7.06 11.58
CA GLN A 135 -35.58 6.64 11.88
C GLN A 135 -35.79 5.10 11.92
N GLY A 136 -34.84 4.36 12.50
CA GLY A 136 -34.94 2.90 12.61
C GLY A 136 -34.64 2.13 11.32
N LYS A 137 -34.06 2.79 10.31
CA LYS A 137 -33.69 2.17 9.03
C LYS A 137 -32.30 2.61 8.56
N PHE A 138 -31.80 1.92 7.54
CA PHE A 138 -30.52 2.20 6.90
C PHE A 138 -30.75 2.79 5.51
N GLU A 139 -30.09 3.91 5.21
CA GLU A 139 -30.34 4.67 3.99
C GLU A 139 -29.05 4.87 3.19
N ALA A 140 -29.11 4.51 1.91
CA ALA A 140 -28.13 4.91 0.91
C ALA A 140 -28.62 6.15 0.16
N VAL A 141 -27.70 7.03 -0.23
CA VAL A 141 -27.99 8.26 -0.96
C VAL A 141 -27.14 8.28 -2.22
N THR A 142 -27.74 8.70 -3.33
CA THR A 142 -27.07 8.85 -4.62
C THR A 142 -26.08 10.03 -4.61
N HIS A 143 -25.16 10.07 -5.57
CA HIS A 143 -24.23 11.17 -5.78
C HIS A 143 -24.91 12.54 -5.83
N ASN A 144 -26.10 12.60 -6.42
CA ASN A 144 -26.90 13.82 -6.60
C ASN A 144 -27.85 14.12 -5.43
N GLY A 145 -27.76 13.38 -4.32
CA GLY A 145 -28.52 13.66 -3.10
C GLY A 145 -29.91 13.04 -3.02
N ASN A 146 -30.28 12.13 -3.93
CA ASN A 146 -31.55 11.41 -3.84
C ASN A 146 -31.41 10.18 -2.93
N ARG A 147 -32.34 10.01 -1.99
CA ARG A 147 -32.42 8.83 -1.11
C ARG A 147 -32.94 7.62 -1.86
N LEU A 148 -32.31 6.46 -1.65
CA LEU A 148 -32.90 5.18 -2.00
C LEU A 148 -33.93 4.75 -0.93
N PRO A 149 -34.85 3.83 -1.24
CA PRO A 149 -35.75 3.25 -0.24
C PRO A 149 -34.97 2.72 0.98
N PRO A 150 -35.29 3.18 2.21
CA PRO A 150 -34.60 2.74 3.42
C PRO A 150 -34.82 1.25 3.69
N VAL A 151 -33.75 0.55 4.07
CA VAL A 151 -33.76 -0.90 4.32
C VAL A 151 -33.68 -1.23 5.81
N SER A 152 -34.23 -2.38 6.21
CA SER A 152 -34.11 -2.92 7.58
C SER A 152 -32.75 -3.58 7.82
N ALA A 153 -32.44 -3.94 9.08
CA ALA A 153 -31.25 -4.73 9.42
C ALA A 153 -31.14 -6.04 8.61
N VAL A 154 -32.26 -6.77 8.44
CA VAL A 154 -32.33 -8.03 7.69
C VAL A 154 -32.06 -7.81 6.20
N GLN A 155 -32.64 -6.75 5.62
CA GLN A 155 -32.44 -6.38 4.21
C GLN A 155 -31.02 -5.92 3.93
N LEU A 156 -30.42 -5.12 4.84
CA LEU A 156 -29.02 -4.70 4.72
C LEU A 156 -28.06 -5.90 4.73
N HIS A 157 -28.31 -6.86 5.61
CA HIS A 157 -27.56 -8.11 5.65
C HIS A 157 -27.74 -8.96 4.38
N ALA A 158 -28.95 -9.04 3.83
CA ALA A 158 -29.18 -9.73 2.56
C ALA A 158 -28.39 -9.07 1.41
N LEU A 159 -28.39 -7.73 1.32
CA LEU A 159 -27.59 -6.98 0.33
C LEU A 159 -26.10 -7.31 0.42
N SER A 160 -25.55 -7.42 1.63
CA SER A 160 -24.12 -7.65 1.82
C SER A 160 -23.63 -9.01 1.29
N LYS A 161 -24.52 -10.01 1.18
CA LYS A 161 -24.17 -11.34 0.66
C LYS A 161 -23.81 -11.34 -0.82
N LEU A 162 -24.34 -10.39 -1.60
CA LEU A 162 -24.02 -10.26 -3.02
C LEU A 162 -22.55 -9.90 -3.29
N VAL A 163 -21.80 -9.43 -2.29
CA VAL A 163 -20.37 -9.14 -2.45
C VAL A 163 -19.57 -10.43 -2.63
N LYS A 164 -19.89 -11.50 -1.89
CA LYS A 164 -19.21 -12.80 -1.98
C LYS A 164 -19.90 -13.79 -2.90
N HIS A 165 -21.23 -13.70 -3.00
CA HIS A 165 -22.06 -14.66 -3.72
C HIS A 165 -22.69 -13.96 -4.92
N PRO A 166 -22.08 -14.05 -6.11
CA PRO A 166 -22.56 -13.30 -7.26
C PRO A 166 -23.88 -13.86 -7.82
N LEU A 167 -24.19 -15.13 -7.57
CA LEU A 167 -25.46 -15.73 -8.00
C LEU A 167 -26.54 -15.49 -6.95
N LEU A 168 -27.69 -14.96 -7.36
CA LEU A 168 -28.84 -14.68 -6.49
C LEU A 168 -29.22 -15.87 -5.58
N PRO A 169 -29.38 -17.10 -6.08
CA PRO A 169 -29.73 -18.24 -5.25
C PRO A 169 -28.69 -18.55 -4.16
N ASP A 170 -27.41 -18.32 -4.45
CA ASP A 170 -26.32 -18.59 -3.51
C ASP A 170 -26.25 -17.50 -2.44
N ALA A 171 -26.44 -16.23 -2.83
CA ALA A 171 -26.51 -15.10 -1.90
C ALA A 171 -27.71 -15.24 -0.94
N LEU A 172 -28.88 -15.61 -1.49
CA LEU A 172 -30.07 -15.87 -0.69
C LEU A 172 -29.86 -17.02 0.29
N ARG A 173 -29.27 -18.12 -0.17
CA ARG A 173 -28.98 -19.27 0.69
C ARG A 173 -28.02 -18.90 1.82
N ALA A 174 -26.94 -18.20 1.52
CA ALA A 174 -26.00 -17.71 2.53
C ALA A 174 -26.70 -16.78 3.55
N HIS A 175 -27.64 -15.94 3.11
CA HIS A 175 -28.48 -15.15 3.99
C HIS A 175 -29.39 -16.02 4.88
N GLN A 176 -30.07 -17.01 4.30
CA GLN A 176 -31.00 -17.90 5.02
C GLN A 176 -30.28 -18.78 6.03
N ASP A 177 -29.09 -19.29 5.70
CA ASP A 177 -28.28 -20.13 6.57
C ASP A 177 -27.82 -19.38 7.83
N GLU A 178 -27.57 -18.06 7.72
CA GLU A 178 -27.14 -17.22 8.85
C GLU A 178 -28.30 -16.69 9.71
N ILE A 179 -29.46 -16.39 9.11
CA ILE A 179 -30.61 -15.80 9.83
C ILE A 179 -31.61 -16.85 10.34
N GLY A 180 -31.81 -17.94 9.60
CA GLY A 180 -32.87 -18.92 9.88
C GLY A 180 -34.27 -18.37 9.57
N SER A 181 -35.19 -18.48 10.51
CA SER A 181 -36.63 -18.26 10.28
C SER A 181 -37.05 -16.81 10.02
N GLY A 182 -36.18 -15.83 10.26
CA GLY A 182 -36.42 -14.41 9.97
C GLY A 182 -35.81 -13.92 8.65
N SER A 183 -35.33 -14.84 7.81
CA SER A 183 -34.69 -14.53 6.53
C SER A 183 -35.70 -14.09 5.47
N LEU A 184 -35.20 -13.40 4.45
CA LEU A 184 -36.01 -13.09 3.27
C LEU A 184 -36.29 -14.33 2.42
N ASP A 185 -37.44 -14.35 1.76
CA ASP A 185 -37.69 -15.24 0.61
C ASP A 185 -37.13 -14.62 -0.70
N MET A 186 -37.24 -15.35 -1.81
CA MET A 186 -36.70 -14.88 -3.10
C MET A 186 -37.41 -13.61 -3.61
N GLU A 187 -38.72 -13.48 -3.40
CA GLU A 187 -39.50 -12.32 -3.86
C GLU A 187 -39.08 -11.08 -3.08
N GLN A 188 -39.06 -11.17 -1.75
CA GLN A 188 -38.60 -10.12 -0.84
C GLN A 188 -37.13 -9.76 -1.08
N PHE A 189 -36.28 -10.73 -1.41
CA PHE A 189 -34.89 -10.48 -1.71
C PHE A 189 -34.76 -9.68 -3.01
N VAL A 190 -35.42 -10.11 -4.09
CA VAL A 190 -35.45 -9.39 -5.37
C VAL A 190 -35.98 -7.97 -5.22
N ASP A 191 -37.07 -7.78 -4.47
CA ASP A 191 -37.64 -6.45 -4.17
C ASP A 191 -36.66 -5.55 -3.42
N THR A 192 -35.87 -6.13 -2.53
CA THR A 192 -34.80 -5.42 -1.80
C THR A 192 -33.68 -4.98 -2.76
N LEU A 193 -33.35 -5.77 -3.79
CA LEU A 193 -32.27 -5.45 -4.73
C LEU A 193 -32.69 -4.40 -5.78
N ALA A 194 -33.95 -4.40 -6.19
CA ALA A 194 -34.42 -3.63 -7.35
C ALA A 194 -34.05 -2.13 -7.32
N PRO A 195 -34.21 -1.39 -6.19
CA PRO A 195 -33.81 0.01 -6.12
C PRO A 195 -32.29 0.22 -6.26
N PHE A 196 -31.49 -0.72 -5.77
CA PHE A 196 -30.02 -0.66 -5.83
C PHE A 196 -29.50 -1.03 -7.23
N VAL A 197 -30.19 -1.91 -7.95
CA VAL A 197 -29.93 -2.17 -9.38
C VAL A 197 -30.27 -0.93 -10.21
N ALA A 198 -31.43 -0.32 -9.99
CA ALA A 198 -31.85 0.89 -10.69
C ALA A 198 -30.86 2.05 -10.50
N ALA A 199 -30.34 2.18 -9.29
CA ALA A 199 -29.33 3.17 -8.93
C ALA A 199 -27.88 2.72 -9.22
N ARG A 200 -27.67 1.57 -9.88
CA ARG A 200 -26.36 1.02 -10.27
C ARG A 200 -25.38 0.73 -9.13
N PHE A 201 -25.88 0.62 -7.90
CA PHE A 201 -25.13 0.06 -6.77
C PHE A 201 -24.94 -1.46 -6.97
N ILE A 202 -25.86 -2.12 -7.67
CA ILE A 202 -25.74 -3.52 -8.09
C ILE A 202 -25.67 -3.57 -9.62
N VAL A 203 -24.69 -4.30 -10.16
CA VAL A 203 -24.47 -4.44 -11.61
C VAL A 203 -24.22 -5.90 -11.99
N PRO A 204 -24.39 -6.31 -13.26
CA PRO A 204 -23.90 -7.59 -13.74
C PRO A 204 -22.38 -7.71 -13.52
N LYS A 205 -21.93 -8.85 -13.03
CA LYS A 205 -20.52 -9.16 -12.89
C LYS A 205 -19.97 -9.50 -14.27
N VAL A 206 -19.11 -8.62 -14.79
CA VAL A 206 -18.37 -8.86 -16.04
C VAL A 206 -17.02 -9.47 -15.68
N ASP A 207 -16.69 -10.62 -16.26
CA ASP A 207 -15.33 -11.18 -16.18
C ASP A 207 -14.38 -10.24 -16.95
N ARG A 208 -13.71 -9.33 -16.23
CA ARG A 208 -12.71 -8.46 -16.85
C ARG A 208 -11.51 -9.29 -17.29
N VAL A 209 -11.32 -9.43 -18.60
CA VAL A 209 -10.13 -10.06 -19.23
C VAL A 209 -9.02 -9.04 -19.53
N VAL A 210 -9.24 -7.75 -19.29
CA VAL A 210 -8.15 -6.75 -19.38
C VAL A 210 -7.64 -6.48 -17.98
N ARG A 211 -6.58 -7.19 -17.60
CA ARG A 211 -5.88 -6.96 -16.33
C ARG A 211 -4.98 -5.76 -16.47
N SER A 212 -5.28 -4.70 -15.74
CA SER A 212 -4.34 -3.58 -15.62
C SER A 212 -3.01 -4.08 -15.02
N GLY A 213 -1.89 -3.42 -15.32
CA GLY A 213 -0.61 -3.75 -14.65
C GLY A 213 -0.71 -3.68 -13.12
N VAL A 214 -1.65 -2.89 -12.58
CA VAL A 214 -1.93 -2.71 -11.15
C VAL A 214 -2.63 -3.91 -10.51
N GLU A 215 -3.52 -4.57 -11.26
CA GLU A 215 -4.19 -5.82 -10.85
C GLU A 215 -3.20 -6.98 -10.84
N LEU A 216 -2.30 -7.04 -11.85
CA LEU A 216 -1.21 -8.01 -11.90
C LEU A 216 -0.29 -7.91 -10.68
N PHE A 217 0.17 -6.71 -10.30
CA PHE A 217 0.99 -6.52 -9.11
C PHE A 217 0.29 -6.96 -7.81
N GLY A 218 -1.03 -6.76 -7.71
CA GLY A 218 -1.83 -7.18 -6.54
C GLY A 218 -2.04 -8.70 -6.46
N GLU A 219 -2.39 -9.33 -7.59
CA GLU A 219 -2.60 -10.79 -7.66
C GLU A 219 -1.30 -11.60 -7.59
N MET A 220 -0.21 -11.05 -8.12
CA MET A 220 1.14 -11.61 -8.03
C MET A 220 1.67 -11.64 -6.59
N LEU A 221 1.17 -10.73 -5.75
CA LEU A 221 1.31 -10.77 -4.29
C LEU A 221 0.21 -11.58 -3.59
N GLY A 222 -0.74 -12.15 -4.33
CA GLY A 222 -1.71 -13.14 -3.86
C GLY A 222 -1.10 -14.55 -3.74
N ASP A 223 -1.91 -15.52 -3.30
CA ASP A 223 -1.42 -16.87 -2.90
C ASP A 223 -1.62 -17.95 -3.99
N THR A 224 -2.42 -17.66 -5.03
CA THR A 224 -2.79 -18.64 -6.09
C THR A 224 -1.60 -19.06 -6.96
N LEU A 225 -0.60 -18.18 -7.12
CA LEU A 225 0.65 -18.47 -7.83
C LEU A 225 1.61 -19.35 -7.01
N GLY A 226 1.44 -19.41 -5.68
CA GLY A 226 2.32 -20.14 -4.76
C GLY A 226 2.24 -21.65 -4.93
N GLU A 227 1.03 -22.21 -5.10
CA GLU A 227 0.86 -23.67 -5.20
C GLU A 227 1.43 -24.24 -6.50
N LYS A 228 1.19 -23.58 -7.64
CA LYS A 228 1.78 -23.98 -8.93
C LYS A 228 3.31 -23.97 -8.86
N LYS A 229 3.90 -22.95 -8.23
CA LYS A 229 5.35 -22.86 -8.00
C LYS A 229 5.86 -24.01 -7.12
N ARG A 230 5.23 -24.28 -5.98
CA ARG A 230 5.61 -25.39 -5.09
C ARG A 230 5.59 -26.74 -5.81
N GLN A 231 4.52 -27.04 -6.55
CA GLN A 231 4.43 -28.31 -7.32
C GLN A 231 5.52 -28.42 -8.40
N MET A 232 5.81 -27.33 -9.10
CA MET A 232 6.87 -27.28 -10.11
C MET A 232 8.24 -27.53 -9.48
N PHE A 233 8.58 -26.81 -8.41
CA PHE A 233 9.87 -26.99 -7.73
C PHE A 233 9.99 -28.34 -7.03
N LYS A 234 8.88 -28.92 -6.55
CA LYS A 234 8.86 -30.29 -6.02
C LYS A 234 9.21 -31.33 -7.07
N ARG A 235 8.70 -31.19 -8.30
CA ARG A 235 9.09 -32.08 -9.42
C ARG A 235 10.55 -31.91 -9.80
N HIS A 236 10.99 -30.65 -9.89
CA HIS A 236 12.39 -30.33 -10.19
C HIS A 236 13.36 -30.91 -9.15
N ALA A 237 13.00 -30.83 -7.87
CA ALA A 237 13.75 -31.44 -6.79
C ALA A 237 14.01 -32.92 -6.99
N GLN A 238 12.95 -33.66 -7.32
CA GLN A 238 12.99 -35.09 -7.53
C GLN A 238 13.91 -35.41 -8.71
N MET A 239 13.83 -34.63 -9.79
CA MET A 239 14.72 -34.79 -10.94
C MET A 239 16.19 -34.59 -10.56
N GLN A 240 16.51 -33.61 -9.71
CA GLN A 240 17.88 -33.43 -9.21
C GLN A 240 18.33 -34.59 -8.31
N ASP A 241 17.44 -35.10 -7.44
CA ASP A 241 17.75 -36.26 -6.59
C ASP A 241 18.00 -37.52 -7.42
N ASP A 242 17.17 -37.78 -8.45
CA ASP A 242 17.34 -38.89 -9.38
C ASP A 242 18.65 -38.77 -10.18
N ALA A 243 19.00 -37.56 -10.62
CA ALA A 243 20.24 -37.29 -11.34
C ALA A 243 21.48 -37.51 -10.46
N GLU A 244 21.45 -37.08 -9.20
CA GLU A 244 22.54 -37.32 -8.25
C GLU A 244 22.66 -38.82 -7.91
N ALA A 245 21.54 -39.52 -7.72
CA ALA A 245 21.53 -40.96 -7.51
C ALA A 245 22.13 -41.72 -8.69
N ALA A 246 21.80 -41.32 -9.92
CA ALA A 246 22.39 -41.89 -11.14
C ALA A 246 23.89 -41.63 -11.24
N ARG A 247 24.37 -40.43 -10.88
CA ARG A 247 25.80 -40.09 -10.84
C ARG A 247 26.55 -40.93 -9.81
N VAL A 248 25.98 -41.15 -8.63
CA VAL A 248 26.55 -42.03 -7.59
C VAL A 248 26.61 -43.47 -8.08
N ALA A 249 25.54 -43.97 -8.71
CA ALA A 249 25.52 -45.30 -9.32
C ALA A 249 26.58 -45.47 -10.43
N ALA A 250 26.92 -44.39 -11.14
CA ALA A 250 27.99 -44.34 -12.14
C ALA A 250 29.42 -44.18 -11.55
N GLY A 251 29.58 -44.27 -10.23
CA GLY A 251 30.89 -44.21 -9.55
C GLY A 251 31.25 -42.83 -8.98
N GLY A 252 30.36 -41.84 -9.05
CA GLY A 252 30.51 -40.56 -8.39
C GLY A 252 30.43 -40.66 -6.86
N ARG A 253 31.20 -39.85 -6.13
CA ARG A 253 31.05 -39.72 -4.66
C ARG A 253 29.83 -38.90 -4.33
N LYS A 254 28.92 -39.38 -3.49
CA LYS A 254 27.74 -38.61 -3.02
C LYS A 254 28.16 -37.24 -2.48
N ARG A 255 27.53 -36.19 -3.00
CA ARG A 255 27.85 -34.80 -2.63
C ARG A 255 26.95 -34.30 -1.50
N PRO A 256 27.47 -33.58 -0.49
CA PRO A 256 26.64 -32.89 0.49
C PRO A 256 25.77 -31.84 -0.19
N LYS A 257 24.52 -31.68 0.26
CA LYS A 257 23.59 -30.71 -0.31
C LYS A 257 23.90 -29.29 0.18
N VAL A 258 23.77 -28.31 -0.72
CA VAL A 258 23.67 -26.88 -0.38
C VAL A 258 22.28 -26.43 -0.82
N ILE A 259 21.44 -26.09 0.15
CA ILE A 259 20.00 -25.87 -0.03
C ILE A 259 19.69 -24.38 0.12
N PRO A 260 19.16 -23.70 -0.92
CA PRO A 260 18.67 -22.33 -0.78
C PRO A 260 17.37 -22.30 0.03
N VAL A 261 17.24 -21.32 0.93
CA VAL A 261 16.01 -21.06 1.69
C VAL A 261 15.52 -19.65 1.38
N ALA A 262 14.44 -19.57 0.61
CA ALA A 262 13.79 -18.33 0.24
C ALA A 262 12.25 -18.48 0.29
N PHE A 263 11.59 -17.38 0.63
CA PHE A 263 10.13 -17.28 0.78
C PHE A 263 9.52 -16.26 -0.19
N ASP A 264 10.35 -15.62 -1.03
CA ASP A 264 9.92 -14.56 -1.92
C ASP A 264 9.06 -15.08 -3.07
N LYS A 265 8.13 -14.24 -3.53
CA LYS A 265 7.22 -14.56 -4.64
C LYS A 265 7.86 -14.40 -6.03
N CYS A 266 9.13 -13.98 -6.08
CA CYS A 266 9.91 -13.79 -7.31
C CYS A 266 11.20 -14.63 -7.27
N PRO A 267 11.90 -14.83 -8.41
CA PRO A 267 13.19 -15.51 -8.42
C PRO A 267 14.16 -14.86 -7.41
N PRO A 268 14.76 -15.63 -6.47
CA PRO A 268 15.59 -15.09 -5.39
C PRO A 268 16.99 -14.72 -5.92
N SER A 269 17.04 -13.62 -6.67
CA SER A 269 18.19 -13.24 -7.51
C SER A 269 19.50 -13.09 -6.74
N GLY A 270 19.45 -12.56 -5.50
CA GLY A 270 20.63 -12.46 -4.64
C GLY A 270 21.20 -13.82 -4.24
N LEU A 271 20.33 -14.76 -3.84
CA LEU A 271 20.74 -16.11 -3.47
C LEU A 271 21.23 -16.90 -4.69
N ALA A 272 20.58 -16.71 -5.84
CA ALA A 272 20.99 -17.28 -7.10
C ALA A 272 22.36 -16.76 -7.55
N ALA A 273 22.67 -15.48 -7.36
CA ALA A 273 23.99 -14.91 -7.63
C ALA A 273 25.08 -15.52 -6.74
N VAL A 274 24.80 -15.74 -5.45
CA VAL A 274 25.71 -16.43 -4.53
C VAL A 274 26.02 -17.85 -5.00
N ILE A 275 24.99 -18.62 -5.36
CA ILE A 275 25.16 -20.00 -5.88
C ILE A 275 25.89 -19.99 -7.23
N ALA A 276 25.57 -19.05 -8.14
CA ALA A 276 26.22 -18.92 -9.43
C ALA A 276 27.74 -18.70 -9.30
N TYR A 277 28.14 -17.81 -8.39
CA TYR A 277 29.56 -17.59 -8.11
C TYR A 277 30.21 -18.78 -7.41
N ALA A 278 29.53 -19.40 -6.43
CA ALA A 278 30.06 -20.58 -5.75
C ALA A 278 30.37 -21.73 -6.72
N LYS A 279 29.53 -21.94 -7.75
CA LYS A 279 29.74 -22.99 -8.76
C LYS A 279 30.96 -22.78 -9.66
N VAL A 280 31.44 -21.55 -9.81
CA VAL A 280 32.66 -21.25 -10.61
C VAL A 280 33.89 -20.98 -9.74
N HIS A 281 33.70 -20.90 -8.42
CA HIS A 281 34.77 -20.62 -7.47
C HIS A 281 35.82 -21.74 -7.46
N GLU A 282 37.10 -21.36 -7.35
CA GLU A 282 38.24 -22.29 -7.41
C GLU A 282 38.15 -23.24 -8.64
N ASP A 283 37.88 -22.69 -9.83
CA ASP A 283 37.73 -23.45 -11.08
C ASP A 283 36.67 -24.58 -10.99
N GLY A 284 35.61 -24.34 -10.23
CA GLY A 284 34.47 -25.27 -10.11
C GLY A 284 34.62 -26.35 -9.03
N VAL A 285 35.65 -26.28 -8.20
CA VAL A 285 35.90 -27.24 -7.11
C VAL A 285 34.70 -27.39 -6.17
N LEU A 286 33.95 -26.31 -5.92
CA LEU A 286 32.74 -26.39 -5.09
C LEU A 286 31.58 -27.09 -5.81
N ASP A 287 31.42 -26.93 -7.13
CA ASP A 287 30.36 -27.61 -7.89
C ASP A 287 30.58 -29.12 -8.00
N GLU A 288 31.85 -29.53 -8.05
CA GLU A 288 32.24 -30.93 -7.98
C GLU A 288 32.00 -31.54 -6.59
N PHE A 289 32.16 -30.74 -5.52
CA PHE A 289 32.05 -31.22 -4.15
C PHE A 289 30.62 -31.19 -3.61
N TYR A 290 29.84 -30.14 -3.91
CA TYR A 290 28.50 -29.93 -3.38
C TYR A 290 27.41 -30.22 -4.42
N ASP A 291 26.26 -30.71 -3.96
CA ASP A 291 25.03 -30.73 -4.73
C ASP A 291 24.28 -29.40 -4.48
N PHE A 292 24.54 -28.40 -5.32
CA PHE A 292 23.82 -27.13 -5.27
C PHE A 292 22.38 -27.32 -5.73
N ARG A 293 21.45 -27.19 -4.78
CA ARG A 293 20.03 -27.31 -5.04
C ARG A 293 19.49 -26.04 -5.69
N THR A 294 18.55 -26.21 -6.60
CA THR A 294 17.82 -25.09 -7.27
C THR A 294 16.34 -25.12 -6.94
N ASP A 295 16.06 -25.64 -5.74
CA ASP A 295 14.79 -25.64 -5.05
C ASP A 295 14.51 -24.22 -4.50
N TRP A 296 14.24 -23.25 -5.39
CA TRP A 296 14.20 -21.83 -5.03
C TRP A 296 13.06 -21.41 -4.09
N VAL A 297 12.07 -22.28 -3.87
CA VAL A 297 10.91 -22.02 -3.01
C VAL A 297 10.92 -23.03 -1.87
N TRP A 298 11.00 -22.53 -0.64
CA TRP A 298 10.88 -23.39 0.54
C TRP A 298 9.49 -24.03 0.60
N ASP A 299 9.45 -25.35 0.76
CA ASP A 299 8.23 -26.15 0.85
C ASP A 299 8.20 -26.90 2.20
N PRO A 300 7.33 -26.51 3.15
CA PRO A 300 7.22 -27.17 4.44
C PRO A 300 6.93 -28.68 4.36
N ASP A 301 6.21 -29.12 3.32
CA ASP A 301 5.88 -30.55 3.11
C ASP A 301 7.12 -31.40 2.79
N ARG A 302 8.24 -30.74 2.46
CA ARG A 302 9.51 -31.37 2.13
C ARG A 302 10.52 -31.30 3.27
N LEU A 303 10.16 -30.76 4.43
CA LEU A 303 11.07 -30.60 5.56
C LEU A 303 11.80 -31.90 5.90
N GLU A 304 11.09 -33.03 6.01
CA GLU A 304 11.69 -34.34 6.28
C GLU A 304 12.75 -34.73 5.23
N SER A 305 12.45 -34.51 3.94
CA SER A 305 13.38 -34.80 2.84
C SER A 305 14.61 -33.87 2.84
N PHE A 306 14.43 -32.62 3.23
CA PHE A 306 15.53 -31.66 3.34
C PHE A 306 16.46 -32.03 4.50
N THR A 307 15.88 -32.45 5.63
CA THR A 307 16.63 -32.73 6.86
C THR A 307 17.09 -34.18 6.99
N ALA A 308 16.85 -35.04 5.98
CA ALA A 308 17.20 -36.46 6.02
C ALA A 308 18.71 -36.72 6.22
N GLU A 309 19.55 -35.78 5.78
CA GLU A 309 21.00 -35.82 5.94
C GLU A 309 21.55 -34.43 6.32
N PRO A 310 22.73 -34.35 6.97
CA PRO A 310 23.38 -33.06 7.20
C PRO A 310 23.66 -32.32 5.90
N ALA A 311 23.23 -31.06 5.84
CA ALA A 311 23.37 -30.19 4.68
C ALA A 311 23.78 -28.77 5.09
N ILE A 312 24.11 -27.95 4.11
CA ILE A 312 24.30 -26.50 4.31
C ILE A 312 23.05 -25.79 3.80
N TYR A 313 22.48 -24.90 4.62
CA TYR A 313 21.28 -24.14 4.29
C TYR A 313 21.63 -22.67 4.14
N LEU A 314 21.31 -22.08 2.98
CA LEU A 314 21.62 -20.69 2.67
C LEU A 314 20.34 -19.85 2.75
N PHE A 315 20.22 -19.07 3.81
CA PHE A 315 19.08 -18.18 4.05
C PHE A 315 19.34 -16.78 3.50
N THR A 316 18.34 -16.22 2.83
CA THR A 316 18.31 -14.80 2.46
C THR A 316 17.33 -14.03 3.34
N ASN A 317 17.86 -13.29 4.32
CA ASN A 317 17.07 -12.54 5.27
C ASN A 317 16.75 -11.14 4.71
N TYR A 318 15.46 -10.89 4.50
CA TYR A 318 14.88 -9.56 4.30
C TYR A 318 14.00 -9.22 5.49
N LEU A 319 13.68 -7.93 5.65
CA LEU A 319 12.80 -7.44 6.70
C LEU A 319 11.45 -8.18 6.77
N TRP A 320 10.94 -8.62 5.61
CA TRP A 320 9.67 -9.34 5.47
C TRP A 320 9.78 -10.86 5.46
N SER A 321 10.99 -11.43 5.48
CA SER A 321 11.21 -12.90 5.48
C SER A 321 11.99 -13.40 6.70
N HIS A 322 12.52 -12.49 7.52
CA HIS A 322 13.41 -12.82 8.63
C HIS A 322 12.80 -13.82 9.60
N LYS A 323 11.53 -13.61 9.97
CA LYS A 323 10.83 -14.45 10.94
C LYS A 323 10.73 -15.89 10.43
N GLU A 324 10.31 -16.07 9.19
CA GLU A 324 10.20 -17.36 8.52
C GLU A 324 11.57 -18.04 8.39
N CYS A 325 12.62 -17.28 8.05
CA CYS A 325 14.00 -17.78 8.01
C CYS A 325 14.43 -18.36 9.37
N ILE A 326 14.19 -17.64 10.46
CA ILE A 326 14.55 -18.07 11.82
C ILE A 326 13.74 -19.30 12.25
N GLU A 327 12.42 -19.31 12.00
CA GLU A 327 11.57 -20.46 12.32
C GLU A 327 12.00 -21.73 11.58
N VAL A 328 12.30 -21.63 10.29
CA VAL A 328 12.78 -22.74 9.47
C VAL A 328 14.18 -23.19 9.90
N SER A 329 15.08 -22.25 10.21
CA SER A 329 16.42 -22.59 10.72
C SER A 329 16.35 -23.36 12.04
N ALA A 330 15.42 -23.01 12.93
CA ALA A 330 15.19 -23.75 14.17
C ALA A 330 14.69 -25.18 13.91
N GLN A 331 13.74 -25.34 12.99
CA GLN A 331 13.20 -26.66 12.61
C GLN A 331 14.29 -27.56 12.00
N ILE A 332 15.11 -27.00 11.09
CA ILE A 332 16.23 -27.72 10.48
C ILE A 332 17.20 -28.21 11.56
N LYS A 333 17.63 -27.35 12.48
CA LYS A 333 18.58 -27.74 13.53
C LYS A 333 17.99 -28.74 14.54
N ALA A 334 16.67 -28.72 14.74
CA ALA A 334 16.00 -29.70 15.59
C ALA A 334 15.99 -31.11 14.97
N LEU A 335 15.84 -31.20 13.65
CA LEU A 335 15.75 -32.48 12.92
C LEU A 335 17.11 -32.99 12.42
N SER A 336 18.03 -32.08 12.09
CA SER A 336 19.36 -32.35 11.54
C SER A 336 20.39 -31.45 12.22
N PRO A 337 20.77 -31.74 13.47
CA PRO A 337 21.63 -30.86 14.29
C PRO A 337 23.03 -30.62 13.71
N ASP A 338 23.53 -31.58 12.94
CA ASP A 338 24.84 -31.53 12.26
C ASP A 338 24.81 -30.72 10.95
N SER A 339 23.63 -30.23 10.54
CA SER A 339 23.51 -29.27 9.44
C SER A 339 24.07 -27.91 9.82
N ILE A 340 24.49 -27.15 8.82
CA ILE A 340 25.07 -25.81 8.99
C ILE A 340 24.13 -24.78 8.38
N THR A 341 23.69 -23.81 9.17
CA THR A 341 22.80 -22.72 8.73
C THR A 341 23.59 -21.45 8.49
N ILE A 342 23.49 -20.90 7.27
CA ILE A 342 24.20 -19.67 6.87
C ILE A 342 23.15 -18.61 6.53
N HIS A 343 23.14 -17.52 7.28
CA HIS A 343 22.22 -16.40 7.08
C HIS A 343 22.93 -15.21 6.43
N GLY A 344 22.38 -14.71 5.33
CA GLY A 344 22.84 -13.51 4.63
C GLY A 344 21.67 -12.59 4.28
N GLY A 345 21.90 -11.61 3.41
CA GLY A 345 20.88 -10.66 2.98
C GLY A 345 20.81 -9.36 3.80
N PRO A 346 20.07 -8.34 3.32
CA PRO A 346 20.14 -6.97 3.83
C PRO A 346 19.73 -6.80 5.30
N ASP A 347 18.87 -7.69 5.82
CA ASP A 347 18.36 -7.59 7.19
C ASP A 347 19.25 -8.31 8.22
N THR A 348 20.33 -8.94 7.77
CA THR A 348 21.24 -9.68 8.66
C THR A 348 22.20 -8.75 9.42
N PRO A 349 22.35 -8.93 10.75
CA PRO A 349 23.40 -8.41 11.62
C PRO A 349 24.67 -7.77 11.08
N LYS A 350 24.86 -6.44 10.97
CA LYS A 350 26.21 -5.89 10.72
C LYS A 350 26.95 -5.39 11.97
N TYR A 351 26.25 -4.69 12.86
CA TYR A 351 26.85 -4.12 14.07
C TYR A 351 27.09 -5.20 15.12
N GLU A 352 28.22 -5.13 15.84
CA GLU A 352 28.64 -6.20 16.76
C GLU A 352 27.62 -6.44 17.88
N GLY A 353 27.05 -5.38 18.45
CA GLY A 353 26.00 -5.49 19.47
C GLY A 353 24.75 -6.23 18.96
N ASP A 354 24.34 -5.95 17.73
CA ASP A 354 23.19 -6.60 17.09
C ASP A 354 23.48 -8.06 16.75
N GLN A 355 24.70 -8.37 16.26
CA GLN A 355 25.13 -9.74 16.03
C GLN A 355 25.15 -10.56 17.32
N ARG A 356 25.68 -9.98 18.41
CA ARG A 356 25.72 -10.63 19.72
C ARG A 356 24.32 -10.98 20.20
N ARG A 357 23.37 -10.05 20.11
CA ARG A 357 21.96 -10.31 20.41
C ARG A 357 21.39 -11.41 19.51
N HIS A 358 21.62 -11.32 18.21
CA HIS A 358 21.11 -12.29 17.23
C HIS A 358 21.62 -13.72 17.48
N PHE A 359 22.93 -13.92 17.68
CA PHE A 359 23.48 -15.25 18.00
C PHE A 359 23.03 -15.78 19.37
N THR A 360 22.69 -14.89 20.31
CA THR A 360 22.17 -15.27 21.64
C THR A 360 20.72 -15.71 21.55
N GLU A 361 19.89 -14.96 20.81
CA GLU A 361 18.46 -15.22 20.65
C GLU A 361 18.18 -16.43 19.75
N TYR A 362 19.00 -16.63 18.73
CA TYR A 362 18.81 -17.66 17.71
C TYR A 362 19.96 -18.68 17.73
N PRO A 363 19.98 -19.64 18.68
CA PRO A 363 21.05 -20.64 18.82
C PRO A 363 21.20 -21.56 17.61
N HIS A 364 20.18 -21.63 16.75
CA HIS A 364 20.15 -22.40 15.53
C HIS A 364 20.75 -21.69 14.30
N VAL A 365 21.25 -20.45 14.47
CA VAL A 365 22.03 -19.73 13.46
C VAL A 365 23.51 -20.05 13.68
N ASP A 366 24.15 -20.70 12.71
CA ASP A 366 25.56 -21.12 12.78
C ASP A 366 26.51 -20.06 12.22
N VAL A 367 26.17 -19.46 11.08
CA VAL A 367 27.01 -18.49 10.36
C VAL A 367 26.17 -17.31 9.85
N ILE A 368 26.73 -16.11 9.94
CA ILE A 368 26.23 -14.88 9.32
C ILE A 368 27.21 -14.43 8.24
N VAL A 369 26.72 -14.12 7.04
CA VAL A 369 27.47 -13.46 5.96
C VAL A 369 27.05 -11.99 5.88
N ARG A 370 28.01 -11.07 5.95
CA ARG A 370 27.80 -9.62 5.87
C ARG A 370 28.18 -9.07 4.49
N GLY A 371 27.41 -8.08 4.02
CA GLY A 371 27.71 -7.34 2.79
C GLY A 371 27.45 -8.16 1.53
N GLU A 372 28.36 -8.06 0.56
CA GLU A 372 28.29 -8.81 -0.71
C GLU A 372 28.60 -10.28 -0.47
N GLY A 373 27.60 -11.14 -0.67
CA GLY A 373 27.64 -12.53 -0.22
C GLY A 373 28.39 -13.49 -1.14
N GLU A 374 28.60 -13.15 -2.40
CA GLU A 374 29.12 -14.09 -3.41
C GLU A 374 30.50 -14.63 -3.02
N ILE A 375 31.46 -13.74 -2.77
CA ILE A 375 32.82 -14.15 -2.42
C ILE A 375 32.87 -14.73 -0.99
N ALA A 376 32.28 -14.03 -0.01
CA ALA A 376 32.34 -14.44 1.39
C ALA A 376 31.67 -15.80 1.63
N CYS A 377 30.54 -16.08 0.96
CA CYS A 377 29.88 -17.38 1.07
C CYS A 377 30.66 -18.47 0.35
N ALA A 378 31.22 -18.22 -0.84
CA ALA A 378 32.05 -19.21 -1.54
C ALA A 378 33.31 -19.58 -0.74
N GLU A 379 34.00 -18.60 -0.13
CA GLU A 379 35.13 -18.84 0.76
C GLU A 379 34.71 -19.64 2.01
N ALA A 380 33.56 -19.32 2.61
CA ALA A 380 33.02 -20.08 3.73
C ALA A 380 32.69 -21.53 3.34
N LEU A 381 32.01 -21.73 2.21
CA LEU A 381 31.72 -23.06 1.67
C LEU A 381 33.01 -23.86 1.42
N SER A 382 34.05 -23.24 0.84
CA SER A 382 35.35 -23.89 0.62
C SER A 382 35.96 -24.43 1.93
N LYS A 383 35.96 -23.62 3.00
CA LYS A 383 36.45 -24.04 4.33
C LYS A 383 35.54 -25.10 4.99
N LEU A 384 34.22 -24.99 4.83
CA LEU A 384 33.25 -25.91 5.43
C LEU A 384 33.32 -27.34 4.87
N ARG A 385 33.95 -27.55 3.71
CA ARG A 385 34.23 -28.90 3.16
C ARG A 385 34.98 -29.79 4.14
N ALA A 386 35.78 -29.22 5.03
CA ALA A 386 36.55 -29.95 6.03
C ALA A 386 35.68 -30.55 7.15
N VAL A 387 34.45 -30.05 7.35
CA VAL A 387 33.61 -30.39 8.51
C VAL A 387 32.19 -30.82 8.17
N ILE A 388 31.65 -30.48 7.00
CA ILE A 388 30.29 -30.86 6.61
C ILE A 388 30.10 -32.39 6.62
N GLY A 389 29.00 -32.85 7.21
CA GLY A 389 28.68 -34.27 7.38
C GLY A 389 29.37 -34.95 8.58
N LYS A 390 30.19 -34.23 9.35
CA LYS A 390 30.72 -34.70 10.64
C LYS A 390 29.77 -34.34 11.78
N PRO A 391 29.65 -35.18 12.83
CA PRO A 391 28.92 -34.82 14.04
C PRO A 391 29.51 -33.57 14.70
N ASN A 392 28.67 -32.62 15.10
CA ASN A 392 29.04 -31.35 15.73
C ASN A 392 30.17 -30.62 14.96
N PRO A 393 29.90 -30.12 13.74
CA PRO A 393 30.92 -29.51 12.90
C PRO A 393 31.57 -28.29 13.57
N ASP A 394 32.90 -28.32 13.70
CA ASP A 394 33.68 -27.21 14.29
C ASP A 394 33.82 -26.06 13.29
N LEU A 395 33.14 -24.95 13.57
CA LEU A 395 33.12 -23.76 12.71
C LEU A 395 34.41 -22.93 12.80
N ASN A 396 35.37 -23.27 13.66
CA ASN A 396 36.68 -22.60 13.69
C ASN A 396 37.47 -22.74 12.38
N VAL A 397 37.09 -23.65 11.48
CA VAL A 397 37.60 -23.68 10.09
C VAL A 397 37.36 -22.37 9.34
N LEU A 398 36.44 -21.52 9.80
CA LEU A 398 36.11 -20.21 9.24
C LEU A 398 36.98 -19.06 9.77
N ALA A 399 37.97 -19.29 10.65
CA ALA A 399 38.74 -18.22 11.31
C ALA A 399 39.41 -17.22 10.34
N GLU A 400 39.69 -17.63 9.10
CA GLU A 400 40.32 -16.79 8.06
C GLU A 400 39.34 -16.30 6.98
N SER A 401 38.07 -16.70 7.04
CA SER A 401 37.05 -16.29 6.05
C SER A 401 36.62 -14.85 6.31
N LYS A 402 36.84 -13.93 5.38
CA LYS A 402 36.38 -12.55 5.55
C LYS A 402 34.86 -12.45 5.37
N GLY A 403 34.26 -11.42 5.96
CA GLY A 403 32.83 -11.12 5.82
C GLY A 403 31.90 -12.05 6.60
N VAL A 404 32.42 -13.05 7.34
CA VAL A 404 31.60 -13.96 8.13
C VAL A 404 31.68 -13.70 9.63
N SER A 405 30.59 -13.99 10.33
CA SER A 405 30.58 -14.21 11.78
C SER A 405 30.06 -15.61 12.01
N TYR A 406 30.65 -16.37 12.94
CA TYR A 406 30.27 -17.76 13.15
C TYR A 406 30.24 -18.11 14.63
N ARG A 407 29.38 -19.07 14.97
CA ARG A 407 29.20 -19.57 16.32
C ARG A 407 30.40 -20.40 16.77
N THR A 408 30.77 -20.27 18.03
CA THR A 408 31.75 -21.13 18.73
C THR A 408 31.15 -21.63 20.04
N SER A 409 31.85 -22.52 20.74
CA SER A 409 31.46 -22.99 22.07
C SER A 409 31.31 -21.86 23.10
N ASP A 410 32.07 -20.77 22.93
CA ASP A 410 32.15 -19.66 23.88
C ASP A 410 31.36 -18.42 23.43
N GLY A 411 30.56 -18.53 22.36
CA GLY A 411 29.77 -17.44 21.81
C GLY A 411 29.85 -17.37 20.28
N PHE A 412 30.43 -16.30 19.75
CA PHE A 412 30.64 -16.13 18.31
C PHE A 412 31.95 -15.37 18.03
N VAL A 413 32.51 -15.60 16.86
CA VAL A 413 33.65 -14.85 16.32
C VAL A 413 33.16 -13.98 15.16
N ARG A 414 33.59 -12.72 15.13
CA ARG A 414 33.35 -11.79 14.01
C ARG A 414 34.67 -11.55 13.27
N ASN A 415 34.78 -12.08 12.06
CA ASN A 415 35.96 -11.84 11.23
C ASN A 415 35.93 -10.42 10.62
N PRO A 416 37.06 -9.92 10.09
CA PRO A 416 37.09 -8.69 9.31
C PRO A 416 36.09 -8.71 8.16
N ASP A 417 35.57 -7.54 7.77
CA ASP A 417 34.63 -7.45 6.65
C ASP A 417 35.31 -7.79 5.32
N GLN A 418 34.54 -8.32 4.37
CA GLN A 418 35.04 -8.68 3.05
C GLN A 418 35.17 -7.44 2.17
N ASP A 419 36.23 -7.41 1.35
CA ASP A 419 36.41 -6.34 0.38
C ASP A 419 35.29 -6.37 -0.67
N ARG A 420 34.78 -5.20 -1.02
CA ARG A 420 33.75 -5.05 -2.05
C ARG A 420 34.27 -5.48 -3.42
N VAL A 421 33.46 -6.23 -4.18
CA VAL A 421 33.79 -6.77 -5.51
C VAL A 421 34.07 -5.64 -6.51
N LYS A 422 35.32 -5.42 -6.94
CA LYS A 422 35.65 -4.24 -7.77
C LYS A 422 35.12 -4.36 -9.20
N ASP A 423 35.34 -5.50 -9.83
CA ASP A 423 34.86 -5.86 -11.15
C ASP A 423 33.66 -6.80 -10.99
N LEU A 424 32.48 -6.34 -11.40
CA LEU A 424 31.25 -7.11 -11.22
C LEU A 424 31.10 -8.23 -12.25
N ASP A 425 31.80 -8.18 -13.38
CA ASP A 425 31.69 -9.20 -14.42
C ASP A 425 32.43 -10.51 -14.05
N ILE A 426 33.20 -10.53 -12.95
CA ILE A 426 33.71 -11.79 -12.37
C ILE A 426 32.59 -12.65 -11.76
N LEU A 427 31.43 -12.04 -11.47
CA LEU A 427 30.28 -12.73 -10.88
C LEU A 427 29.40 -13.27 -12.03
N PRO A 428 29.20 -14.59 -12.18
CA PRO A 428 28.33 -15.11 -13.22
C PRO A 428 26.89 -14.62 -13.06
N SER A 429 26.18 -14.44 -14.18
CA SER A 429 24.75 -14.12 -14.14
C SER A 429 23.93 -15.36 -13.79
N PRO A 430 23.08 -15.33 -12.75
CA PRO A 430 22.20 -16.46 -12.46
C PRO A 430 21.15 -16.71 -13.56
N PHE A 431 20.83 -15.68 -14.36
CA PHE A 431 19.89 -15.79 -15.48
C PHE A 431 20.56 -16.45 -16.70
N LEU A 432 21.79 -16.03 -17.03
CA LEU A 432 22.49 -16.51 -18.24
C LEU A 432 23.20 -17.85 -18.03
N THR A 433 23.40 -18.28 -16.78
CA THR A 433 23.95 -19.61 -16.45
C THR A 433 22.91 -20.74 -16.49
N GLY A 434 21.62 -20.41 -16.64
CA GLY A 434 20.52 -21.37 -16.61
C GLY A 434 20.05 -21.76 -15.20
N LEU A 435 20.63 -21.19 -14.14
CA LEU A 435 20.22 -21.48 -12.75
C LEU A 435 18.76 -21.12 -12.45
N LEU A 436 18.24 -20.12 -13.15
CA LEU A 436 16.87 -19.64 -13.02
C LEU A 436 15.94 -20.10 -14.15
N ASP A 437 16.40 -20.94 -15.08
CA ASP A 437 15.58 -21.42 -16.22
C ASP A 437 14.34 -22.21 -15.79
N ASN A 438 14.34 -22.78 -14.58
CA ASN A 438 13.18 -23.47 -14.02
C ASN A 438 11.98 -22.56 -13.78
N TYR A 439 12.15 -21.23 -13.84
CA TYR A 439 11.04 -20.28 -13.81
C TYR A 439 10.37 -20.11 -15.19
N ILE A 440 11.03 -20.50 -16.29
CA ILE A 440 10.46 -20.39 -17.65
C ILE A 440 9.21 -21.29 -17.75
N GLY A 441 8.13 -20.71 -18.26
CA GLY A 441 6.82 -21.39 -18.36
C GLY A 441 5.87 -21.09 -17.20
N LEU A 442 6.29 -20.27 -16.23
CA LEU A 442 5.39 -19.62 -15.30
C LEU A 442 4.87 -18.31 -15.91
N ASP A 443 3.56 -18.13 -15.91
CA ASP A 443 2.95 -16.90 -16.40
C ASP A 443 3.16 -15.74 -15.42
N ASP A 444 3.34 -14.54 -15.97
CA ASP A 444 3.33 -13.26 -15.26
C ASP A 444 4.36 -13.11 -14.14
N LEU A 445 5.60 -13.51 -14.43
CA LEU A 445 6.72 -13.37 -13.50
C LEU A 445 7.07 -11.90 -13.18
N PHE A 446 7.44 -11.69 -11.92
CA PHE A 446 8.19 -10.52 -11.48
C PHE A 446 9.67 -10.87 -11.46
N ILE A 447 10.49 -10.09 -12.15
CA ILE A 447 11.93 -10.34 -12.24
C ILE A 447 12.68 -9.11 -11.76
N ILE A 448 13.69 -9.32 -10.93
CA ILE A 448 14.56 -8.27 -10.43
C ILE A 448 15.91 -8.42 -11.11
N LEU A 449 16.35 -7.40 -11.85
CA LEU A 449 17.67 -7.35 -12.49
C LEU A 449 18.53 -6.27 -11.83
N GLU A 450 19.84 -6.42 -11.89
CA GLU A 450 20.79 -5.46 -11.34
C GLU A 450 21.75 -5.03 -12.46
N SER A 451 21.77 -3.75 -12.81
CA SER A 451 22.75 -3.23 -13.79
C SER A 451 24.00 -2.71 -13.10
N ASN A 452 23.88 -2.27 -11.84
CA ASN A 452 25.00 -1.73 -11.07
C ASN A 452 24.82 -1.90 -9.56
N ARG A 453 25.95 -1.90 -8.84
CA ARG A 453 25.99 -1.94 -7.37
C ARG A 453 26.59 -0.68 -6.79
N GLY A 454 25.78 0.02 -6.00
CA GLY A 454 26.21 1.08 -5.11
C GLY A 454 25.33 2.32 -5.17
N CYS A 455 25.54 3.22 -4.22
CA CYS A 455 24.85 4.50 -4.15
C CYS A 455 25.87 5.58 -3.74
N PRO A 456 25.95 6.72 -4.45
CA PRO A 456 26.92 7.77 -4.14
C PRO A 456 26.46 8.68 -2.98
N TYR A 457 25.30 8.42 -2.39
CA TYR A 457 24.67 9.26 -1.37
C TYR A 457 24.86 8.67 0.05
N GLY A 458 25.05 9.54 1.05
CA GLY A 458 25.33 9.19 2.45
C GLY A 458 24.11 9.07 3.37
N CYS A 459 22.88 9.03 2.82
CA CYS A 459 21.65 9.16 3.60
C CYS A 459 21.59 8.23 4.82
N THR A 460 21.42 8.80 6.02
CA THR A 460 21.57 8.08 7.29
C THR A 460 20.51 7.02 7.51
N PHE A 461 19.29 7.21 7.01
CA PHE A 461 18.21 6.22 7.10
C PHE A 461 18.39 5.01 6.17
N CYS A 462 19.34 5.05 5.23
CA CYS A 462 19.42 4.10 4.13
C CYS A 462 20.51 3.06 4.36
N ASP A 463 20.14 1.78 4.36
CA ASP A 463 21.12 0.69 4.40
C ASP A 463 22.01 0.70 3.15
N TRP A 464 21.42 0.93 1.97
CA TRP A 464 22.10 0.93 0.67
C TRP A 464 23.29 1.90 0.61
N GLY A 465 23.11 3.14 1.06
CA GLY A 465 24.16 4.17 1.04
C GLY A 465 25.34 3.81 1.95
N SER A 466 25.04 3.20 3.09
CA SER A 466 26.04 2.80 4.09
C SER A 466 26.78 1.51 3.76
N ALA A 467 26.10 0.59 3.09
CA ALA A 467 26.70 -0.68 2.66
C ALA A 467 27.65 -0.51 1.47
N THR A 468 27.63 0.65 0.77
CA THR A 468 28.21 0.74 -0.58
C THR A 468 29.26 1.82 -0.85
N ALA A 469 29.85 2.45 0.19
CA ALA A 469 31.06 3.29 0.10
C ALA A 469 31.25 4.02 -1.26
N SER A 470 30.50 5.11 -1.47
CA SER A 470 30.63 6.19 -2.48
C SER A 470 30.74 5.87 -3.98
N LYS A 471 31.20 4.69 -4.41
CA LYS A 471 31.45 4.35 -5.83
C LYS A 471 30.45 3.33 -6.34
N ILE A 472 29.78 3.69 -7.44
CA ILE A 472 28.93 2.78 -8.21
C ILE A 472 29.82 1.94 -9.13
N ARG A 473 29.67 0.61 -9.06
CA ARG A 473 30.32 -0.35 -9.98
C ARG A 473 29.25 -0.94 -10.88
N LYS A 474 29.60 -1.24 -12.13
CA LYS A 474 28.65 -1.57 -13.19
C LYS A 474 28.91 -2.99 -13.70
N PHE A 475 27.85 -3.74 -13.99
CA PHE A 475 27.93 -4.90 -14.88
C PHE A 475 28.10 -4.42 -16.33
N SER A 476 28.67 -5.27 -17.18
CA SER A 476 28.73 -5.02 -18.63
C SER A 476 27.34 -4.78 -19.24
N GLU A 477 27.27 -3.91 -20.24
CA GLU A 477 26.02 -3.64 -20.95
C GLU A 477 25.49 -4.87 -21.68
N GLU A 478 26.39 -5.65 -22.29
CA GLU A 478 26.08 -6.91 -22.96
C GLU A 478 25.32 -7.87 -22.03
N ARG A 479 25.82 -8.08 -20.82
CA ARG A 479 25.15 -8.93 -19.82
C ARG A 479 23.73 -8.45 -19.54
N VAL A 480 23.55 -7.16 -19.23
CA VAL A 480 22.23 -6.62 -18.87
C VAL A 480 21.24 -6.74 -20.04
N MET A 481 21.71 -6.51 -21.28
CA MET A 481 20.88 -6.69 -22.48
C MET A 481 20.44 -8.15 -22.64
N SER A 482 21.33 -9.12 -22.42
CA SER A 482 21.01 -10.54 -22.47
C SER A 482 20.08 -10.97 -21.33
N GLU A 483 20.23 -10.41 -20.13
CA GLU A 483 19.31 -10.67 -19.01
C GLU A 483 17.89 -10.15 -19.32
N LEU A 484 17.76 -9.02 -20.02
CA LEU A 484 16.46 -8.52 -20.50
C LEU A 484 15.84 -9.45 -21.56
N GLU A 485 16.63 -9.99 -22.48
CA GLU A 485 16.16 -10.99 -23.45
C GLU A 485 15.68 -12.26 -22.75
N TRP A 486 16.42 -12.71 -21.74
CA TRP A 486 16.01 -13.84 -20.91
C TRP A 486 14.68 -13.54 -20.19
N ALA A 487 14.51 -12.35 -19.62
CA ALA A 487 13.29 -11.96 -18.94
C ALA A 487 12.07 -11.93 -19.89
N ALA A 488 12.25 -11.43 -21.12
CA ALA A 488 11.21 -11.47 -22.14
C ALA A 488 10.86 -12.90 -22.57
N LYS A 489 11.86 -13.78 -22.76
CA LYS A 489 11.66 -15.21 -23.03
C LYS A 489 10.92 -15.91 -21.89
N ALA A 490 11.16 -15.51 -20.65
CA ALA A 490 10.47 -16.01 -19.47
C ALA A 490 9.06 -15.38 -19.28
N MET A 491 8.59 -14.55 -20.21
CA MET A 491 7.30 -13.86 -20.15
C MET A 491 7.13 -13.03 -18.86
N ALA A 492 8.20 -12.34 -18.45
CA ALA A 492 8.19 -11.47 -17.29
C ALA A 492 7.14 -10.36 -17.43
N ALA A 493 6.06 -10.40 -16.66
CA ALA A 493 5.08 -9.34 -16.63
C ALA A 493 5.73 -8.01 -16.26
N THR A 494 6.65 -8.02 -15.29
CA THR A 494 7.41 -6.83 -14.91
C THR A 494 8.88 -7.15 -14.65
N VAL A 495 9.76 -6.27 -15.13
CA VAL A 495 11.18 -6.23 -14.81
C VAL A 495 11.45 -5.02 -13.91
N THR A 496 12.01 -5.25 -12.73
CA THR A 496 12.45 -4.19 -11.81
C THR A 496 13.96 -4.13 -11.75
N MET A 497 14.53 -2.95 -11.95
CA MET A 497 15.95 -2.66 -11.76
C MET A 497 16.21 -2.43 -10.28
N ALA A 498 17.00 -3.32 -9.66
CA ALA A 498 17.46 -3.22 -8.28
C ALA A 498 18.45 -2.07 -8.06
N ASP A 499 18.85 -1.35 -9.09
CA ASP A 499 19.76 -0.21 -8.98
C ASP A 499 19.22 0.84 -7.99
N ALA A 500 20.11 1.43 -7.18
CA ALA A 500 19.71 2.48 -6.24
C ALA A 500 19.27 3.78 -6.93
N ASN A 501 19.71 4.01 -8.17
CA ASN A 501 19.50 5.24 -8.95
C ASN A 501 19.49 4.95 -10.47
N PHE A 502 18.53 4.17 -10.97
CA PHE A 502 18.37 3.89 -12.40
C PHE A 502 18.14 5.18 -13.21
N GLY A 503 18.87 5.36 -14.30
CA GLY A 503 18.90 6.61 -15.07
C GLY A 503 20.07 7.53 -14.70
N ILE A 504 20.93 7.14 -13.76
CA ILE A 504 22.10 7.95 -13.39
C ILE A 504 23.14 7.94 -14.52
N PHE A 505 23.15 6.92 -15.37
CA PHE A 505 24.04 6.78 -16.51
C PHE A 505 23.28 6.83 -17.84
N GLU A 506 23.96 7.27 -18.91
CA GLU A 506 23.36 7.33 -20.26
C GLU A 506 22.94 5.96 -20.79
N ARG A 507 23.71 4.90 -20.49
CA ARG A 507 23.40 3.52 -20.86
C ARG A 507 22.06 3.00 -20.35
N ASP A 508 21.54 3.59 -19.26
CA ASP A 508 20.27 3.17 -18.66
C ASP A 508 19.10 3.47 -19.63
N VAL A 509 19.26 4.48 -20.50
CA VAL A 509 18.35 4.76 -21.62
C VAL A 509 18.34 3.61 -22.62
N ALA A 510 19.50 3.02 -22.91
CA ALA A 510 19.60 1.88 -23.83
C ALA A 510 18.89 0.64 -23.27
N PHE A 511 18.97 0.40 -21.95
CA PHE A 511 18.22 -0.69 -21.30
C PHE A 511 16.70 -0.48 -21.40
N ALA A 512 16.23 0.76 -21.20
CA ALA A 512 14.82 1.09 -21.39
C ALA A 512 14.38 0.90 -22.86
N GLN A 513 15.23 1.28 -23.82
CA GLN A 513 14.97 1.03 -25.25
C GLN A 513 14.88 -0.45 -25.56
N LYS A 514 15.80 -1.27 -25.03
CA LYS A 514 15.76 -2.72 -25.21
C LYS A 514 14.47 -3.33 -24.65
N ALA A 515 14.02 -2.89 -23.48
CA ALA A 515 12.76 -3.33 -22.89
C ALA A 515 11.55 -2.96 -23.77
N ALA A 516 11.53 -1.73 -24.33
CA ALA A 516 10.53 -1.29 -25.30
C ALA A 516 10.51 -2.15 -26.57
N ASP A 517 11.68 -2.43 -27.14
CA ASP A 517 11.82 -3.25 -28.34
C ASP A 517 11.34 -4.69 -28.11
N LEU A 518 11.70 -5.27 -26.96
CA LEU A 518 11.22 -6.58 -26.53
C LEU A 518 9.72 -6.60 -26.31
N LYS A 519 9.14 -5.56 -25.69
CA LYS A 519 7.69 -5.43 -25.51
C LYS A 519 6.96 -5.44 -26.85
N ASN A 520 7.46 -4.68 -27.82
CA ASN A 520 6.83 -4.58 -29.14
C ASN A 520 6.91 -5.89 -29.94
N THR A 521 7.96 -6.70 -29.72
CA THR A 521 8.18 -7.96 -30.45
C THR A 521 7.58 -9.20 -29.77
N THR A 522 7.54 -9.21 -28.43
CA THR A 522 7.18 -10.40 -27.63
C THR A 522 5.93 -10.19 -26.77
N GLY A 523 5.48 -8.94 -26.58
CA GLY A 523 4.43 -8.60 -25.62
C GLY A 523 4.92 -8.34 -24.20
N TYR A 524 6.21 -8.58 -23.89
CA TYR A 524 6.82 -8.45 -22.56
C TYR A 524 8.14 -7.64 -22.58
N PRO A 525 8.48 -6.91 -21.51
CA PRO A 525 7.74 -6.81 -20.24
C PRO A 525 6.61 -5.78 -20.31
N ARG A 526 5.57 -5.97 -19.51
CA ARG A 526 4.42 -5.04 -19.41
C ARG A 526 4.67 -3.92 -18.39
N GLY A 527 5.54 -4.15 -17.42
CA GLY A 527 6.07 -3.14 -16.51
C GLY A 527 7.60 -3.10 -16.54
N PHE A 528 8.17 -1.91 -16.38
CA PHE A 528 9.61 -1.72 -16.30
C PHE A 528 9.95 -0.50 -15.44
N GLY A 529 10.94 -0.62 -14.57
CA GLY A 529 11.43 0.52 -13.79
C GLY A 529 12.19 0.11 -12.55
N GLY A 530 12.42 1.05 -11.65
CA GLY A 530 13.14 0.82 -10.40
C GLY A 530 13.22 2.11 -9.59
N ASN A 531 14.22 2.24 -8.73
CA ASN A 531 14.48 3.50 -8.04
C ASN A 531 15.16 4.48 -8.99
N TYR A 532 14.46 5.53 -9.40
CA TYR A 532 14.99 6.47 -10.39
C TYR A 532 16.07 7.40 -9.85
N ALA A 533 16.94 7.84 -10.77
CA ALA A 533 18.06 8.69 -10.45
C ALA A 533 17.61 10.05 -9.92
N LYS A 534 18.10 10.37 -8.72
CA LYS A 534 17.73 11.57 -8.00
C LYS A 534 18.22 12.86 -8.63
N ASN A 535 19.27 12.88 -9.46
CA ASN A 535 19.92 14.11 -9.94
C ASN A 535 20.13 14.21 -11.46
N THR A 536 19.71 13.21 -12.24
CA THR A 536 19.99 13.11 -13.68
C THR A 536 18.71 13.21 -14.52
N VAL A 537 18.17 14.42 -14.60
CA VAL A 537 16.89 14.73 -15.27
C VAL A 537 16.87 14.31 -16.76
N VAL A 538 17.99 14.50 -17.48
CA VAL A 538 18.06 14.27 -18.93
C VAL A 538 17.82 12.80 -19.31
N ASN A 539 18.40 11.86 -18.55
CA ASN A 539 18.22 10.44 -18.83
C ASN A 539 16.85 9.95 -18.37
N LEU A 540 16.39 10.42 -17.20
CA LEU A 540 15.09 10.06 -16.65
C LEU A 540 13.97 10.38 -17.65
N ARG A 541 14.00 11.57 -18.24
CA ARG A 541 13.04 11.95 -19.28
C ARG A 541 13.05 10.95 -20.44
N LYS A 542 14.23 10.70 -21.03
CA LYS A 542 14.35 9.78 -22.18
C LYS A 542 13.83 8.39 -21.84
N ILE A 543 14.12 7.89 -20.63
CA ILE A 543 13.64 6.59 -20.15
C ILE A 543 12.10 6.58 -20.08
N ILE A 544 11.49 7.59 -19.44
CA ILE A 544 10.04 7.66 -19.31
C ILE A 544 9.38 7.79 -20.70
N ASP A 545 9.89 8.66 -21.57
CA ASP A 545 9.39 8.86 -22.93
C ASP A 545 9.38 7.54 -23.73
N VAL A 546 10.48 6.77 -23.67
CA VAL A 546 10.61 5.46 -24.34
C VAL A 546 9.61 4.45 -23.80
N LEU A 547 9.52 4.31 -22.48
CA LEU A 547 8.66 3.30 -21.84
C LEU A 547 7.17 3.62 -22.04
N THR A 548 6.77 4.89 -21.89
CA THR A 548 5.39 5.32 -22.13
C THR A 548 4.99 5.14 -23.59
N SER A 549 5.88 5.46 -24.55
CA SER A 549 5.61 5.25 -25.98
C SER A 549 5.38 3.79 -26.33
N ALA A 550 6.07 2.87 -25.65
CA ALA A 550 5.89 1.43 -25.80
C ALA A 550 4.73 0.85 -24.97
N LYS A 551 3.95 1.70 -24.28
CA LYS A 551 2.89 1.30 -23.34
C LYS A 551 3.40 0.34 -22.27
N ILE A 552 4.63 0.56 -21.81
CA ILE A 552 5.20 -0.13 -20.66
C ILE A 552 4.88 0.70 -19.42
N LEU A 553 4.30 0.03 -18.42
CA LEU A 553 4.01 0.66 -17.14
C LEU A 553 5.32 1.07 -16.45
N THR A 554 5.51 2.38 -16.31
CA THR A 554 6.66 3.00 -15.67
C THR A 554 6.20 4.13 -14.74
N GLN A 555 7.04 4.53 -13.78
CA GLN A 555 6.69 5.56 -12.78
C GLN A 555 7.78 6.61 -12.66
N GLY A 556 7.53 7.84 -13.09
CA GLY A 556 8.37 8.95 -12.67
C GLY A 556 8.23 9.18 -11.16
N THR A 557 9.18 8.71 -10.37
CA THR A 557 9.21 8.97 -8.92
C THR A 557 10.44 9.80 -8.56
N LEU A 558 10.21 10.92 -7.87
CA LEU A 558 11.25 11.79 -7.35
C LEU A 558 11.35 11.63 -5.85
N SER A 559 12.34 10.87 -5.41
CA SER A 559 12.59 10.69 -3.99
C SER A 559 13.27 11.93 -3.42
N LEU A 560 12.52 12.82 -2.76
CA LEU A 560 13.06 13.99 -2.06
C LEU A 560 13.27 13.72 -0.57
N GLN A 561 12.42 12.86 0.01
CA GLN A 561 12.32 12.50 1.43
C GLN A 561 11.95 13.66 2.36
N SER A 562 12.52 14.84 2.16
CA SER A 562 12.07 16.11 2.73
C SER A 562 12.54 17.26 1.84
N MET A 563 11.93 18.44 1.94
CA MET A 563 12.41 19.69 1.37
C MET A 563 12.89 20.67 2.44
N ASP A 564 12.83 20.30 3.72
CA ASP A 564 13.37 21.07 4.84
C ASP A 564 14.90 20.93 4.92
N GLU A 565 15.61 22.04 4.84
CA GLU A 565 17.09 22.06 4.79
C GLU A 565 17.73 21.49 6.06
N ASN A 566 17.11 21.72 7.22
CA ASN A 566 17.61 21.18 8.48
C ASN A 566 17.48 19.65 8.52
N THR A 567 16.30 19.13 8.19
CA THR A 567 16.04 17.69 8.09
C THR A 567 17.00 17.02 7.11
N LEU A 568 17.20 17.61 5.92
CA LEU A 568 18.12 17.10 4.91
C LEU A 568 19.58 17.06 5.40
N LYS A 569 20.02 18.08 6.12
CA LYS A 569 21.36 18.12 6.73
C LYS A 569 21.53 17.03 7.78
N VAL A 570 20.56 16.87 8.68
CA VAL A 570 20.60 15.87 9.77
C VAL A 570 20.69 14.45 9.20
N ILE A 571 19.97 14.16 8.12
CA ILE A 571 19.94 12.83 7.51
C ILE A 571 21.04 12.59 6.46
N ASP A 572 22.03 13.48 6.38
CA ASP A 572 23.12 13.50 5.39
C ASP A 572 22.63 13.30 3.94
N ARG A 573 21.66 14.14 3.55
CA ARG A 573 21.05 14.11 2.22
C ARG A 573 21.18 15.46 1.54
N SER A 574 21.55 15.40 0.26
CA SER A 574 21.47 16.53 -0.66
C SER A 574 20.48 16.22 -1.78
N ASN A 575 19.49 17.10 -1.98
CA ASN A 575 18.52 17.00 -3.06
C ASN A 575 18.96 17.80 -4.31
N ILE A 576 18.29 17.58 -5.45
CA ILE A 576 18.45 18.46 -6.61
C ILE A 576 18.11 19.89 -6.22
N LYS A 577 18.81 20.86 -6.81
CA LYS A 577 18.33 22.25 -6.81
C LYS A 577 16.87 22.31 -7.28
N THR A 578 16.03 22.94 -6.47
CA THR A 578 14.59 23.10 -6.69
C THR A 578 14.23 23.57 -8.11
N SER A 579 14.99 24.50 -8.68
CA SER A 579 14.80 24.98 -10.06
C SER A 579 14.83 23.89 -11.16
N LYS A 580 15.67 22.85 -11.02
CA LYS A 580 15.74 21.76 -12.01
C LYS A 580 14.57 20.80 -11.86
N TYR A 581 14.16 20.56 -10.62
CA TYR A 581 12.95 19.82 -10.30
C TYR A 581 11.73 20.49 -10.94
N ASP A 582 11.64 21.80 -10.80
CA ASP A 582 10.52 22.58 -11.31
C ASP A 582 10.41 22.46 -12.83
N ALA A 583 11.54 22.55 -13.53
CA ALA A 583 11.59 22.37 -14.97
C ALA A 583 11.12 20.97 -15.41
N LEU A 584 11.55 19.92 -14.69
CA LEU A 584 11.11 18.54 -14.95
C LEU A 584 9.60 18.37 -14.73
N ALA A 585 9.06 18.91 -13.64
CA ALA A 585 7.63 18.84 -13.34
C ALA A 585 6.77 19.46 -14.46
N ILE A 586 7.21 20.62 -14.99
CA ILE A 586 6.54 21.31 -16.10
C ILE A 586 6.60 20.46 -17.38
N GLU A 587 7.78 19.93 -17.71
CA GLU A 587 7.98 19.13 -18.91
C GLU A 587 7.17 17.84 -18.92
N MET A 588 7.12 17.14 -17.78
CA MET A 588 6.32 15.92 -17.63
C MET A 588 4.82 16.21 -17.76
N ARG A 589 4.33 17.30 -17.13
CA ARG A 589 2.92 17.70 -17.27
C ARG A 589 2.55 18.01 -18.71
N LYS A 590 3.38 18.80 -19.42
CA LYS A 590 3.17 19.12 -20.84
C LYS A 590 3.17 17.90 -21.75
N SER A 591 3.86 16.84 -21.33
CA SER A 591 3.94 15.56 -22.05
C SER A 591 2.88 14.55 -21.57
N ASN A 592 1.99 14.94 -20.66
CA ASN A 592 1.00 14.08 -20.00
C ASN A 592 1.61 12.83 -19.33
N LEU A 593 2.81 12.98 -18.75
CA LEU A 593 3.54 11.92 -18.05
C LEU A 593 3.35 12.03 -16.53
N THR A 594 3.18 10.90 -15.87
CA THR A 594 3.01 10.83 -14.41
C THR A 594 4.30 11.10 -13.68
N LEU A 595 4.25 12.03 -12.72
CA LEU A 595 5.34 12.31 -11.79
C LEU A 595 4.79 12.38 -10.37
N GLN A 596 5.46 11.73 -9.44
CA GLN A 596 5.15 11.80 -8.01
C GLN A 596 6.41 12.07 -7.19
N VAL A 597 6.22 12.62 -5.99
CA VAL A 597 7.28 12.84 -5.01
C VAL A 597 7.23 11.76 -3.95
N GLU A 598 8.37 11.26 -3.49
CA GLU A 598 8.43 10.50 -2.23
C GLU A 598 8.95 11.39 -1.09
N LEU A 599 8.20 11.38 0.01
CA LEU A 599 8.53 12.02 1.27
C LEU A 599 8.61 10.96 2.38
N MET A 600 9.38 11.26 3.41
CA MET A 600 9.48 10.48 4.63
C MET A 600 8.97 11.29 5.82
N MET A 601 8.04 10.70 6.56
CA MET A 601 7.48 11.29 7.77
C MET A 601 8.25 10.79 9.00
N GLY A 602 8.50 11.69 9.96
CA GLY A 602 9.20 11.36 11.21
C GLY A 602 10.70 11.14 11.04
N LEU A 603 11.35 11.85 10.11
CA LEU A 603 12.81 11.87 10.04
C LEU A 603 13.39 12.67 11.22
N PRO A 604 14.55 12.27 11.78
CA PRO A 604 15.31 13.15 12.67
C PRO A 604 15.60 14.50 12.00
N GLY A 605 15.35 15.60 12.72
CA GLY A 605 15.46 16.96 12.17
C GLY A 605 14.12 17.56 11.72
N SER A 606 13.08 16.74 11.50
CA SER A 606 11.75 17.18 11.09
C SER A 606 10.85 17.55 12.29
N THR A 607 9.93 18.50 12.08
CA THR A 607 8.83 18.82 12.99
C THR A 607 7.48 18.69 12.27
N ALA A 608 6.37 18.73 13.01
CA ALA A 608 5.04 18.66 12.39
C ALA A 608 4.83 19.81 11.39
N GLU A 609 5.37 20.99 11.68
CA GLU A 609 5.36 22.18 10.84
C GLU A 609 6.20 21.98 9.58
N SER A 610 7.46 21.50 9.71
CA SER A 610 8.33 21.30 8.54
C SER A 610 7.78 20.21 7.61
N PHE A 611 7.19 19.15 8.17
CA PHE A 611 6.51 18.13 7.39
C PHE A 611 5.24 18.65 6.71
N THR A 612 4.45 19.49 7.39
CA THR A 612 3.27 20.14 6.79
C THR A 612 3.68 21.05 5.63
N GLU A 613 4.79 21.78 5.78
CA GLU A 613 5.36 22.60 4.71
C GLU A 613 5.87 21.75 3.54
N ASP A 614 6.48 20.59 3.78
CA ASP A 614 6.85 19.65 2.71
C ASP A 614 5.63 19.24 1.87
N LEU A 615 4.50 18.95 2.52
CA LEU A 615 3.25 18.63 1.83
C LEU A 615 2.71 19.84 1.05
N GLN A 616 2.69 21.03 1.66
CA GLN A 616 2.27 22.27 0.99
C GLN A 616 3.13 22.57 -0.24
N GLN A 617 4.43 22.32 -0.16
CA GLN A 617 5.34 22.48 -1.28
C GLN A 617 5.01 21.54 -2.46
N CYS A 618 4.53 20.32 -2.19
CA CYS A 618 4.03 19.41 -3.23
C CYS A 618 2.75 19.97 -3.90
N ILE A 619 1.83 20.54 -3.12
CA ILE A 619 0.62 21.23 -3.61
C ILE A 619 0.98 22.41 -4.53
N ASP A 620 1.94 23.24 -4.10
CA ASP A 620 2.43 24.38 -4.86
C ASP A 620 3.02 23.98 -6.23
N ARG A 621 3.45 22.72 -6.37
CA ARG A 621 4.02 22.14 -7.59
C ARG A 621 3.05 21.29 -8.39
N GLU A 622 1.84 21.07 -7.88
CA GLU A 622 0.83 20.18 -8.46
C GLU A 622 1.35 18.76 -8.66
N LEU A 623 2.10 18.27 -7.67
CA LEU A 623 2.66 16.92 -7.68
C LEU A 623 2.13 16.13 -6.48
N PRO A 624 1.57 14.93 -6.70
CA PRO A 624 1.18 14.05 -5.61
C PRO A 624 2.41 13.57 -4.86
N ALA A 625 2.27 13.41 -3.54
CA ALA A 625 3.32 12.87 -2.70
C ALA A 625 2.94 11.50 -2.12
N ARG A 626 3.84 10.54 -2.27
CA ARG A 626 3.84 9.28 -1.54
C ARG A 626 4.63 9.49 -0.25
N VAL A 627 3.95 9.34 0.89
CA VAL A 627 4.56 9.55 2.21
C VAL A 627 4.80 8.21 2.89
N ASN A 628 6.08 7.87 3.06
CA ASN A 628 6.52 6.69 3.78
C ASN A 628 6.89 7.04 5.23
N MET A 629 6.68 6.12 6.16
CA MET A 629 7.14 6.30 7.53
C MET A 629 8.63 6.00 7.66
N THR A 630 9.31 6.75 8.53
CA THR A 630 10.71 6.46 8.87
C THR A 630 10.77 5.23 9.78
N ALA A 631 11.38 4.17 9.27
CA ALA A 631 11.73 2.98 10.03
C ALA A 631 13.24 2.92 10.25
N LEU A 632 13.65 2.59 11.48
CA LEU A 632 15.03 2.37 11.84
C LEU A 632 15.46 1.00 11.33
N LEU A 633 16.32 0.96 10.30
CA LEU A 633 16.84 -0.28 9.75
C LEU A 633 18.08 -0.73 10.51
N VAL A 634 18.17 -2.03 10.82
CA VAL A 634 19.27 -2.66 11.58
C VAL A 634 20.65 -2.26 11.07
N ASN A 635 20.81 -2.16 9.75
CA ASN A 635 22.10 -1.90 9.12
C ASN A 635 22.26 -0.45 8.62
N SER A 636 21.29 0.44 8.84
CA SER A 636 21.43 1.85 8.45
C SER A 636 22.42 2.63 9.34
N PRO A 637 23.05 3.72 8.87
CA PRO A 637 23.85 4.64 9.70
C PRO A 637 23.03 5.26 10.83
N MET A 638 21.73 5.44 10.62
CA MET A 638 20.79 5.94 11.63
C MET A 638 20.70 5.01 12.85
N ASN A 639 21.03 3.72 12.70
CA ASN A 639 21.13 2.76 13.80
C ASN A 639 22.53 2.71 14.44
N HIS A 640 23.47 3.57 14.01
CA HIS A 640 24.74 3.70 14.70
C HIS A 640 24.51 4.23 16.13
N PRO A 641 25.15 3.66 17.18
CA PRO A 641 24.94 4.08 18.56
C PRO A 641 25.04 5.59 18.79
N ASP A 642 26.08 6.23 18.24
CA ASP A 642 26.29 7.67 18.37
C ASP A 642 25.16 8.49 17.74
N TYR A 643 24.62 8.06 16.59
CA TYR A 643 23.53 8.75 15.91
C TYR A 643 22.21 8.62 16.67
N LEU A 644 21.95 7.43 17.24
CA LEU A 644 20.77 7.18 18.07
C LEU A 644 20.76 8.08 19.31
N GLU A 645 21.91 8.22 19.97
CA GLU A 645 22.08 9.08 21.15
C GLU A 645 21.96 10.56 20.77
N GLU A 646 22.69 11.02 19.75
CA GLU A 646 22.69 12.42 19.29
C GLU A 646 21.28 12.92 18.97
N HIS A 647 20.49 12.11 18.26
CA HIS A 647 19.14 12.48 17.82
C HIS A 647 18.02 11.95 18.72
N GLN A 648 18.36 11.37 19.88
CA GLN A 648 17.42 10.86 20.88
C GLN A 648 16.32 9.96 20.27
N ILE A 649 16.72 9.09 19.35
CA ILE A 649 15.78 8.29 18.56
C ILE A 649 15.11 7.24 19.43
N LYS A 650 13.78 7.22 19.41
CA LYS A 650 12.94 6.17 19.99
C LYS A 650 12.08 5.55 18.92
N THR A 651 11.75 4.28 19.09
CA THR A 651 10.94 3.50 18.15
C THR A 651 9.75 2.87 18.85
N LEU A 652 8.66 2.63 18.11
CA LEU A 652 7.46 1.95 18.60
C LEU A 652 7.72 0.47 18.95
N LYS A 653 8.67 -0.14 18.24
CA LYS A 653 9.18 -1.49 18.48
C LYS A 653 10.71 -1.45 18.51
N PRO A 654 11.38 -2.29 19.31
CA PRO A 654 12.84 -2.38 19.29
C PRO A 654 13.37 -2.66 17.88
N VAL A 655 14.45 -1.99 17.50
CA VAL A 655 15.21 -2.33 16.29
C VAL A 655 15.85 -3.70 16.46
N ALA A 656 15.43 -4.63 15.61
CA ALA A 656 15.95 -5.98 15.50
C ALA A 656 15.63 -6.48 14.08
N PRO A 657 16.37 -7.48 13.58
CA PRO A 657 16.02 -8.12 12.31
C PRO A 657 14.57 -8.60 12.29
N GLY A 658 13.88 -8.42 11.16
CA GLY A 658 12.45 -8.73 10.99
C GLY A 658 11.48 -7.73 11.62
N ASN A 659 11.95 -6.74 12.37
CA ASN A 659 11.08 -5.74 13.00
C ASN A 659 11.04 -4.45 12.18
N ILE A 660 9.83 -4.04 11.77
CA ILE A 660 9.59 -2.67 11.28
C ILE A 660 9.60 -1.71 12.48
N ALA A 661 10.78 -1.22 12.85
CA ALA A 661 11.01 -0.31 13.97
C ALA A 661 10.72 1.15 13.58
N VAL A 662 9.44 1.50 13.42
CA VAL A 662 9.00 2.87 13.13
C VAL A 662 9.41 3.81 14.27
N LEU A 663 9.96 4.98 13.93
CA LEU A 663 10.33 6.00 14.91
C LEU A 663 9.07 6.54 15.62
N SER A 664 9.11 6.59 16.95
CA SER A 664 8.03 7.14 17.80
C SER A 664 8.32 8.57 18.24
N SER A 665 9.60 8.92 18.46
CA SER A 665 10.05 10.28 18.74
C SER A 665 11.53 10.46 18.41
N THR A 666 11.95 11.71 18.32
CA THR A 666 13.35 12.14 18.16
C THR A 666 13.60 13.40 18.99
N ALA A 667 14.80 13.96 18.93
CA ALA A 667 15.10 15.26 19.52
C ALA A 667 14.23 16.42 18.96
N THR A 668 13.62 16.27 17.77
CA THR A 668 12.83 17.34 17.12
C THR A 668 11.32 17.16 17.20
N TYR A 669 10.83 16.00 17.66
CA TYR A 669 9.38 15.78 17.85
C TYR A 669 9.11 14.66 18.87
N ASP A 670 7.99 14.79 19.58
CA ASP A 670 7.46 13.77 20.48
C ASP A 670 6.29 12.99 19.85
N GLU A 671 5.65 12.11 20.62
CA GLU A 671 4.51 11.31 20.13
C GLU A 671 3.33 12.17 19.66
N GLN A 672 3.13 13.35 20.25
CA GLN A 672 2.08 14.29 19.85
C GLN A 672 2.42 14.98 18.53
N GLY A 673 3.69 15.36 18.33
CA GLY A 673 4.21 15.83 17.04
C GLY A 673 4.01 14.79 15.95
N LEU A 674 4.34 13.52 16.22
CA LEU A 674 4.12 12.42 15.28
C LEU A 674 2.62 12.21 14.99
N ALA A 675 1.75 12.30 16.00
CA ALA A 675 0.29 12.21 15.80
C ALA A 675 -0.24 13.36 14.92
N THR A 676 0.34 14.55 15.02
CA THR A 676 0.02 15.69 14.17
C THR A 676 0.47 15.46 12.73
N MET A 677 1.70 14.96 12.53
CA MET A 677 2.20 14.56 11.20
C MET A 677 1.28 13.52 10.54
N TRP A 678 0.81 12.53 11.31
CA TRP A 678 -0.18 11.56 10.85
C TRP A 678 -1.48 12.22 10.38
N ALA A 679 -2.05 13.13 11.18
CA ALA A 679 -3.26 13.85 10.83
C ALA A 679 -3.11 14.64 9.52
N VAL A 680 -2.03 15.41 9.36
CA VAL A 680 -1.81 16.19 8.13
C VAL A 680 -1.51 15.29 6.93
N ARG A 681 -0.78 14.18 7.11
CA ARG A 681 -0.59 13.16 6.06
C ARG A 681 -1.93 12.60 5.58
N TYR A 682 -2.80 12.20 6.51
CA TYR A 682 -4.13 11.65 6.16
C TYR A 682 -4.96 12.66 5.37
N MET A 683 -4.94 13.93 5.77
CA MET A 683 -5.70 14.96 5.09
C MET A 683 -5.13 15.29 3.71
N TYR A 684 -3.80 15.37 3.58
CA TYR A 684 -3.15 15.53 2.29
C TYR A 684 -3.49 14.38 1.34
N LEU A 685 -3.41 13.13 1.83
CA LEU A 685 -3.75 11.96 1.03
C LEU A 685 -5.20 12.07 0.52
N LEU A 686 -6.17 12.28 1.40
CA LEU A 686 -7.58 12.35 1.00
C LEU A 686 -7.87 13.56 0.09
N PHE A 687 -7.50 14.76 0.52
CA PHE A 687 -7.98 15.98 -0.12
C PHE A 687 -7.17 16.39 -1.35
N GLU A 688 -5.87 16.13 -1.34
CA GLU A 688 -4.98 16.49 -2.46
C GLU A 688 -4.68 15.29 -3.35
N ASN A 689 -4.18 14.16 -2.82
CA ASN A 689 -3.80 13.02 -3.67
C ASN A 689 -5.02 12.34 -4.31
N TYR A 690 -6.10 12.12 -3.56
CA TYR A 690 -7.37 11.65 -4.12
C TYR A 690 -8.22 12.78 -4.72
N GLY A 691 -7.76 14.03 -4.65
CA GLY A 691 -8.39 15.18 -5.32
C GLY A 691 -9.75 15.58 -4.73
N VAL A 692 -10.09 15.12 -3.52
CA VAL A 692 -11.44 15.26 -2.97
C VAL A 692 -11.84 16.72 -2.71
N LEU A 693 -10.88 17.58 -2.37
CA LEU A 693 -11.12 19.02 -2.14
C LEU A 693 -10.10 19.90 -2.86
N ARG A 694 -9.44 19.42 -3.92
CA ARG A 694 -8.33 20.15 -4.56
C ARG A 694 -8.80 21.46 -5.20
N VAL A 695 -9.92 21.46 -5.92
CA VAL A 695 -10.40 22.67 -6.62
C VAL A 695 -10.86 23.71 -5.60
N VAL A 696 -11.56 23.24 -4.55
CA VAL A 696 -12.04 24.07 -3.45
C VAL A 696 -10.88 24.69 -2.65
N SER A 697 -9.81 23.95 -2.38
CA SER A 697 -8.68 24.46 -1.60
C SER A 697 -7.93 25.59 -2.33
N ARG A 698 -7.79 25.48 -3.67
CA ARG A 698 -7.26 26.58 -4.49
C ARG A 698 -8.13 27.83 -4.39
N PHE A 699 -9.45 27.67 -4.42
CA PHE A 699 -10.40 28.78 -4.29
C PHE A 699 -10.26 29.47 -2.93
N ILE A 700 -10.20 28.69 -1.85
CA ILE A 700 -10.01 29.19 -0.48
C ILE A 700 -8.70 29.97 -0.36
N ARG A 701 -7.63 29.51 -0.99
CA ARG A 701 -6.36 30.23 -0.99
C ARG A 701 -6.47 31.60 -1.67
N GLN A 702 -7.16 31.68 -2.82
CA GLN A 702 -7.36 32.96 -3.52
C GLN A 702 -8.26 33.91 -2.73
N GLU A 703 -9.30 33.39 -2.08
CA GLU A 703 -10.28 34.21 -1.38
C GLU A 703 -9.82 34.66 0.01
N CYS A 704 -9.16 33.79 0.76
CA CYS A 704 -8.82 34.02 2.17
C CYS A 704 -7.32 34.02 2.47
N GLY A 705 -6.45 33.72 1.49
CA GLY A 705 -4.99 33.61 1.70
C GLY A 705 -4.55 32.39 2.52
N MET A 706 -5.49 31.52 2.92
CA MET A 706 -5.19 30.32 3.71
C MET A 706 -4.54 29.26 2.83
N SER A 707 -3.40 28.71 3.25
CA SER A 707 -2.76 27.60 2.55
C SER A 707 -3.66 26.36 2.55
N GLU A 708 -3.50 25.51 1.55
CA GLU A 708 -4.33 24.31 1.42
C GLU A 708 -4.13 23.34 2.59
N MET A 709 -2.90 23.15 3.04
CA MET A 709 -2.64 22.33 4.23
C MET A 709 -3.23 22.93 5.51
N SER A 710 -3.21 24.25 5.66
CA SER A 710 -3.86 24.93 6.79
C SER A 710 -5.39 24.72 6.75
N PHE A 711 -6.00 24.86 5.58
CA PHE A 711 -7.43 24.61 5.40
C PHE A 711 -7.79 23.16 5.71
N TYR A 712 -7.06 22.20 5.16
CA TYR A 712 -7.27 20.77 5.39
C TYR A 712 -7.17 20.40 6.86
N TYR A 713 -6.16 20.92 7.56
CA TYR A 713 -6.00 20.66 8.99
C TYR A 713 -7.11 21.33 9.82
N LYS A 714 -7.48 22.58 9.51
CA LYS A 714 -8.59 23.27 10.17
C LYS A 714 -9.91 22.51 9.99
N LEU A 715 -10.24 22.10 8.76
CA LEU A 715 -11.45 21.33 8.45
C LEU A 715 -11.49 20.02 9.25
N PHE A 716 -10.36 19.32 9.35
CA PHE A 716 -10.24 18.09 10.13
C PHE A 716 -10.49 18.30 11.63
N ILE A 717 -9.95 19.38 12.20
CA ILE A 717 -10.18 19.72 13.60
C ILE A 717 -11.64 20.09 13.83
N ASP A 718 -12.20 20.98 13.00
CA ASP A 718 -13.55 21.48 13.16
C ASP A 718 -14.61 20.40 12.94
N SER A 719 -14.45 19.52 11.95
CA SER A 719 -15.35 18.38 11.74
C SER A 719 -15.28 17.34 12.86
N GLY A 720 -14.20 17.34 13.65
CA GLY A 720 -14.00 16.48 14.81
C GLY A 720 -14.71 16.97 16.06
N ARG A 721 -15.06 18.26 16.13
CA ARG A 721 -15.73 18.90 17.27
C ARG A 721 -17.08 18.25 17.54
N THR A 722 -17.47 18.17 18.81
CA THR A 722 -18.75 17.54 19.22
C THR A 722 -19.82 18.55 19.60
N ASP A 723 -19.46 19.82 19.63
CA ASP A 723 -20.32 20.96 19.97
C ASP A 723 -20.95 21.62 18.72
N VAL A 724 -20.47 21.26 17.53
CA VAL A 724 -20.97 21.78 16.24
C VAL A 724 -21.30 20.60 15.33
N ASP A 725 -22.43 20.64 14.63
CA ASP A 725 -22.91 19.52 13.83
C ASP A 725 -22.46 19.61 12.36
N TRP A 726 -21.33 18.96 12.06
CA TRP A 726 -20.79 18.76 10.71
C TRP A 726 -20.73 17.27 10.33
N PRO A 727 -21.85 16.54 10.27
CA PRO A 727 -21.85 15.09 10.16
C PRO A 727 -21.27 14.54 8.86
N MET A 728 -21.50 15.21 7.74
CA MET A 728 -20.99 14.78 6.44
C MET A 728 -19.48 15.07 6.32
N LEU A 729 -19.01 16.22 6.79
CA LEU A 729 -17.58 16.54 6.88
C LEU A 729 -16.87 15.68 7.93
N HIS A 730 -17.55 15.31 9.02
CA HIS A 730 -17.04 14.34 9.98
C HIS A 730 -16.85 12.98 9.32
N GLN A 731 -17.84 12.51 8.56
CA GLN A 731 -17.69 11.27 7.79
C GLN A 731 -16.53 11.38 6.78
N LEU A 732 -16.48 12.48 6.04
CA LEU A 732 -15.42 12.74 5.06
C LEU A 732 -14.03 12.63 5.69
N THR A 733 -13.82 13.20 6.87
CA THR A 733 -12.51 13.31 7.51
C THR A 733 -12.14 12.12 8.41
N ARG A 734 -13.11 11.35 8.89
CA ARG A 734 -12.90 10.26 9.86
C ARG A 734 -13.14 8.87 9.30
N THR A 735 -14.00 8.77 8.29
CA THR A 735 -14.42 7.50 7.69
C THR A 735 -13.72 7.31 6.36
N VAL A 736 -13.86 8.23 5.42
CA VAL A 736 -13.34 8.06 4.05
C VAL A 736 -11.84 7.70 3.99
N PRO A 737 -10.91 8.33 4.74
CA PRO A 737 -9.48 7.95 4.69
C PRO A 737 -9.18 6.54 5.17
N VAL A 738 -10.09 5.96 5.97
CA VAL A 738 -9.93 4.61 6.53
C VAL A 738 -10.41 3.56 5.53
N PHE A 739 -11.64 3.73 5.05
CA PHE A 739 -12.29 2.74 4.18
C PHE A 739 -11.98 2.94 2.69
N MET A 740 -11.53 4.14 2.32
CA MET A 740 -11.56 4.60 0.93
C MET A 740 -12.93 4.31 0.29
N ALA A 741 -13.99 4.39 1.09
CA ALA A 741 -15.36 4.29 0.62
C ALA A 741 -15.86 5.72 0.40
N PRO A 742 -16.54 6.00 -0.71
CA PRO A 742 -17.28 7.25 -0.83
C PRO A 742 -18.14 7.50 0.43
N PRO A 743 -18.30 8.78 0.83
CA PRO A 743 -19.26 9.13 1.88
C PRO A 743 -20.67 8.70 1.46
N VAL A 744 -21.66 8.84 2.35
CA VAL A 744 -23.04 8.44 2.00
C VAL A 744 -23.54 9.14 0.76
N SER A 745 -23.13 10.39 0.55
CA SER A 745 -23.27 11.06 -0.73
C SER A 745 -22.30 12.22 -0.82
N TRP A 746 -21.72 12.41 -2.00
CA TRP A 746 -20.83 13.53 -2.28
C TRP A 746 -21.57 14.87 -2.29
N SER A 747 -22.82 14.94 -2.77
CA SER A 747 -23.57 16.20 -2.76
C SER A 747 -23.84 16.70 -1.35
N LEU A 748 -24.19 15.80 -0.42
CA LEU A 748 -24.41 16.17 0.99
C LEU A 748 -23.13 16.71 1.64
N VAL A 749 -21.99 16.11 1.31
CA VAL A 749 -20.68 16.59 1.75
C VAL A 749 -20.38 17.97 1.19
N ILE A 750 -20.61 18.19 -0.11
CA ILE A 750 -20.32 19.47 -0.78
C ILE A 750 -21.28 20.58 -0.33
N GLU A 751 -22.55 20.27 -0.09
CA GLU A 751 -23.53 21.20 0.46
C GLU A 751 -23.15 21.63 1.89
N GLU A 752 -22.83 20.67 2.75
CA GLU A 752 -22.36 20.96 4.10
C GLU A 752 -21.02 21.71 4.10
N LEU A 753 -20.13 21.38 3.18
CA LEU A 753 -18.90 22.13 2.97
C LEU A 753 -19.20 23.58 2.60
N GLY A 754 -20.13 23.86 1.69
CA GLY A 754 -20.53 25.22 1.34
C GLY A 754 -21.00 26.02 2.55
N ARG A 755 -21.83 25.42 3.43
CA ARG A 755 -22.24 26.04 4.69
C ARG A 755 -21.06 26.31 5.62
N TYR A 756 -20.15 25.34 5.77
CA TYR A 756 -18.93 25.48 6.56
C TYR A 756 -18.04 26.64 6.06
N LEU A 757 -17.85 26.73 4.75
CA LEU A 757 -17.05 27.78 4.13
C LEU A 757 -17.62 29.19 4.39
N ILE A 758 -18.94 29.32 4.36
CA ILE A 758 -19.61 30.60 4.67
C ILE A 758 -19.52 30.92 6.17
N SER A 759 -19.85 29.97 7.04
CA SER A 759 -19.96 30.23 8.48
C SER A 759 -18.62 30.31 9.21
N GLU A 760 -17.69 29.41 8.88
CA GLU A 760 -16.41 29.26 9.61
C GLU A 760 -15.25 29.99 8.94
N LEU A 761 -15.29 30.20 7.61
CA LEU A 761 -14.26 30.95 6.88
C LEU A 761 -14.72 32.34 6.42
N GLY A 762 -15.99 32.70 6.63
CA GLY A 762 -16.52 34.03 6.30
C GLY A 762 -16.64 34.29 4.79
N LEU A 763 -16.71 33.24 3.97
CA LEU A 763 -16.88 33.39 2.52
C LEU A 763 -18.30 33.86 2.17
N ALA A 764 -18.41 34.71 1.14
CA ALA A 764 -19.69 35.14 0.61
C ALA A 764 -20.30 34.08 -0.33
N GLU A 765 -21.63 33.96 -0.34
CA GLU A 765 -22.35 33.09 -1.26
C GLU A 765 -22.42 33.70 -2.66
N THR A 766 -21.34 33.54 -3.43
CA THR A 766 -21.18 34.08 -4.79
C THR A 766 -21.37 33.03 -5.86
N ALA A 767 -21.54 33.47 -7.11
CA ALA A 767 -21.52 32.60 -8.29
C ALA A 767 -20.21 31.80 -8.39
N ALA A 768 -19.08 32.41 -7.97
CA ALA A 768 -17.79 31.75 -7.93
C ALA A 768 -17.76 30.58 -6.92
N LEU A 769 -18.25 30.79 -5.69
CA LEU A 769 -18.34 29.71 -4.69
C LEU A 769 -19.22 28.56 -5.17
N ARG A 770 -20.42 28.87 -5.69
CA ARG A 770 -21.33 27.85 -6.24
C ARG A 770 -20.71 27.07 -7.39
N SER A 771 -20.02 27.75 -8.30
CA SER A 771 -19.33 27.11 -9.43
C SER A 771 -18.19 26.20 -8.99
N VAL A 772 -17.38 26.63 -8.01
CA VAL A 772 -16.29 25.81 -7.47
C VAL A 772 -16.80 24.56 -6.76
N LEU A 773 -17.89 24.67 -5.99
CA LEU A 773 -18.52 23.53 -5.32
C LEU A 773 -19.13 22.57 -6.34
N ALA A 774 -19.82 23.08 -7.37
CA ALA A 774 -20.38 22.27 -8.46
C ALA A 774 -19.29 21.55 -9.28
N ALA A 775 -18.20 22.24 -9.61
CA ALA A 775 -17.07 21.64 -10.31
C ALA A 775 -16.38 20.55 -9.47
N GLN A 776 -16.19 20.79 -8.16
CA GLN A 776 -15.64 19.77 -7.27
C GLN A 776 -16.57 18.57 -7.12
N LEU A 777 -17.89 18.77 -7.02
CA LEU A 777 -18.87 17.68 -6.99
C LEU A 777 -18.79 16.82 -8.26
N ALA A 778 -18.79 17.46 -9.43
CA ALA A 778 -18.69 16.76 -10.71
C ALA A 778 -17.40 15.93 -10.84
N ALA A 779 -16.29 16.40 -10.26
CA ALA A 779 -15.00 15.70 -10.28
C ALA A 779 -14.92 14.46 -9.36
N LEU A 780 -15.90 14.23 -8.47
CA LEU A 780 -15.86 13.16 -7.46
C LEU A 780 -16.51 11.84 -7.94
N PRO A 781 -15.80 10.70 -7.90
CA PRO A 781 -16.29 9.44 -8.46
C PRO A 781 -17.41 8.83 -7.62
N SER A 782 -18.42 8.28 -8.29
CA SER A 782 -19.48 7.48 -7.65
C SER A 782 -20.00 6.38 -8.59
N PHE A 783 -20.51 5.30 -8.01
CA PHE A 783 -20.97 4.12 -8.75
C PHE A 783 -22.28 4.34 -9.53
N ASP A 784 -23.11 5.25 -9.05
CA ASP A 784 -24.46 5.53 -9.53
C ASP A 784 -24.52 6.59 -10.64
N ARG A 785 -23.35 7.01 -11.16
CA ARG A 785 -23.22 8.01 -12.22
C ARG A 785 -23.11 7.39 -13.60
N ASN A 786 -23.51 8.16 -14.62
CA ASN A 786 -23.29 7.85 -16.02
C ASN A 786 -22.24 8.80 -16.59
N TYR A 787 -21.21 8.25 -17.22
CA TYR A 787 -20.14 9.03 -17.85
C TYR A 787 -20.18 8.90 -19.38
N PRO A 788 -19.77 9.93 -20.14
CA PRO A 788 -19.36 11.25 -19.64
C PRO A 788 -20.55 12.09 -19.14
N GLU A 789 -20.29 12.97 -18.20
CA GLU A 789 -21.27 13.92 -17.64
C GLU A 789 -20.77 15.35 -17.88
N THR A 790 -21.67 16.28 -18.21
CA THR A 790 -21.32 17.71 -18.37
C THR A 790 -22.17 18.55 -17.42
N VAL A 791 -21.51 19.44 -16.69
CA VAL A 791 -22.15 20.40 -15.79
C VAL A 791 -21.91 21.83 -16.27
N GLU A 792 -22.96 22.65 -16.20
CA GLU A 792 -22.91 24.08 -16.46
C GLU A 792 -22.49 24.82 -15.17
N LEU A 793 -21.63 25.83 -15.31
CA LEU A 793 -21.05 26.59 -14.21
C LEU A 793 -21.32 28.08 -14.42
N GLU A 794 -21.69 28.80 -13.34
CA GLU A 794 -21.92 30.25 -13.40
C GLU A 794 -20.61 31.03 -13.67
N CYS A 795 -19.47 30.45 -13.29
CA CYS A 795 -18.12 30.92 -13.57
C CYS A 795 -17.28 29.76 -14.16
N ASP A 796 -16.41 30.07 -15.13
CA ASP A 796 -15.58 29.11 -15.84
C ASP A 796 -14.40 28.64 -14.97
N VAL A 797 -14.67 27.62 -14.17
CA VAL A 797 -13.68 26.98 -13.29
C VAL A 797 -12.55 26.31 -14.09
N VAL A 798 -12.80 25.87 -15.32
CA VAL A 798 -11.78 25.25 -16.17
C VAL A 798 -10.76 26.30 -16.61
N ALA A 799 -11.22 27.41 -17.19
CA ALA A 799 -10.34 28.50 -17.59
C ALA A 799 -9.58 29.09 -16.38
N TRP A 800 -10.25 29.23 -15.24
CA TRP A 800 -9.61 29.67 -14.00
C TRP A 800 -8.53 28.68 -13.54
N HIS A 801 -8.81 27.38 -13.51
CA HIS A 801 -7.83 26.37 -13.12
C HIS A 801 -6.61 26.36 -14.06
N LEU A 802 -6.82 26.44 -15.38
CA LEU A 802 -5.74 26.51 -16.36
C LEU A 802 -4.89 27.78 -16.18
N ALA A 803 -5.49 28.91 -15.80
CA ALA A 803 -4.76 30.13 -15.47
C ALA A 803 -3.88 29.96 -14.21
N ILE A 804 -4.35 29.24 -13.18
CA ILE A 804 -3.52 28.87 -12.02
C ILE A 804 -2.31 28.06 -12.48
N MET A 805 -2.55 27.06 -13.32
CA MET A 805 -1.48 26.19 -13.82
C MET A 805 -0.43 27.01 -14.57
N GLU A 806 -0.86 27.90 -15.45
CA GLU A 806 0.04 28.79 -16.19
C GLU A 806 0.90 29.65 -15.24
N GLN A 807 0.32 30.21 -14.17
CA GLN A 807 1.09 30.99 -13.19
C GLN A 807 2.11 30.13 -12.44
N LYS A 808 1.72 28.93 -12.00
CA LYS A 808 2.63 27.99 -11.33
C LYS A 808 3.78 27.56 -12.24
N GLU A 809 3.53 27.36 -13.54
CA GLU A 809 4.55 27.03 -14.54
C GLU A 809 5.51 28.19 -14.83
N ARG A 810 5.03 29.44 -14.72
CA ARG A 810 5.88 30.65 -14.79
C ARG A 810 6.72 30.87 -13.54
N GLY A 811 6.55 30.05 -12.50
CA GLY A 811 7.30 30.12 -11.25
C GLY A 811 6.57 30.83 -10.10
N ASN A 812 5.38 31.40 -10.34
CA ASN A 812 4.57 32.10 -9.33
C ASN A 812 3.82 31.08 -8.44
N ARG A 813 4.52 30.17 -7.77
CA ARG A 813 3.88 29.01 -7.12
C ARG A 813 3.21 29.33 -5.80
N ARG A 814 3.77 30.28 -5.06
CA ARG A 814 3.26 30.68 -3.75
C ARG A 814 2.32 31.87 -3.81
N ASP A 815 2.51 32.73 -4.80
CA ASP A 815 1.86 34.03 -4.99
C ASP A 815 0.99 34.09 -6.26
N TRP A 816 0.67 32.95 -6.89
CA TRP A 816 -0.18 32.91 -8.09
C TRP A 816 -1.50 33.67 -7.91
N THR A 817 -2.04 33.70 -6.69
CA THR A 817 -3.30 34.39 -6.34
C THR A 817 -3.26 35.87 -6.70
N ASP A 818 -2.08 36.51 -6.65
CA ASP A 818 -1.87 37.93 -6.93
C ASP A 818 -1.55 38.20 -8.41
N LYS A 819 -1.34 37.13 -9.20
CA LYS A 819 -0.87 37.21 -10.60
C LYS A 819 -1.95 36.88 -11.63
N MET A 820 -3.16 36.60 -11.18
CA MET A 820 -4.31 36.27 -12.01
C MET A 820 -5.60 36.81 -11.40
N PRO A 821 -6.66 37.04 -12.19
CA PRO A 821 -7.91 37.55 -11.64
C PRO A 821 -8.66 36.48 -10.84
N ARG A 822 -9.64 36.92 -10.05
CA ARG A 822 -10.51 36.04 -9.24
C ARG A 822 -11.48 35.26 -10.13
N LEU A 823 -11.91 34.08 -9.66
CA LEU A 823 -12.84 33.20 -10.39
C LEU A 823 -14.13 33.92 -10.85
N GLU A 824 -14.65 34.86 -10.06
CA GLU A 824 -15.85 35.66 -10.40
C GLU A 824 -15.74 36.46 -11.70
N THR A 825 -14.52 36.72 -12.19
CA THR A 825 -14.28 37.44 -13.44
C THR A 825 -14.29 36.53 -14.67
N PHE A 826 -14.22 35.22 -14.46
CA PHE A 826 -14.36 34.22 -15.50
C PHE A 826 -15.86 34.00 -15.69
N GLY A 827 -16.39 34.38 -16.86
CA GLY A 827 -17.82 34.23 -17.18
C GLY A 827 -18.30 32.78 -17.14
N PRO A 828 -19.54 32.47 -17.53
CA PRO A 828 -20.08 31.11 -17.49
C PRO A 828 -19.22 30.12 -18.28
N GLY A 829 -19.13 28.88 -17.80
CA GLY A 829 -18.35 27.83 -18.43
C GLY A 829 -18.95 26.44 -18.21
N THR A 830 -18.30 25.42 -18.74
CA THR A 830 -18.74 24.03 -18.63
C THR A 830 -17.60 23.12 -18.19
N LEU A 831 -17.95 22.04 -17.50
CA LEU A 831 -17.02 20.99 -17.13
C LEU A 831 -17.57 19.64 -17.57
N THR A 832 -16.82 18.95 -18.43
CA THR A 832 -17.09 17.56 -18.79
C THR A 832 -16.16 16.62 -18.02
N VAL A 833 -16.73 15.58 -17.43
CA VAL A 833 -16.02 14.54 -16.67
C VAL A 833 -16.31 13.15 -17.24
N GLY A 834 -15.28 12.30 -17.29
CA GLY A 834 -15.33 10.93 -17.79
C GLY A 834 -14.65 9.93 -16.85
N ASP A 835 -14.91 8.64 -17.06
CA ASP A 835 -14.29 7.54 -16.30
C ASP A 835 -13.52 6.56 -17.21
N SER A 836 -12.85 7.08 -18.24
CA SER A 836 -12.02 6.26 -19.14
C SER A 836 -10.90 5.53 -18.42
N PHE A 837 -10.40 6.10 -17.31
CA PHE A 837 -9.42 5.47 -16.43
C PHE A 837 -9.99 4.36 -15.53
N GLY A 838 -11.31 4.13 -15.52
CA GLY A 838 -11.95 3.08 -14.73
C GLY A 838 -11.86 3.26 -13.22
N VAL A 839 -11.81 4.49 -12.72
CA VAL A 839 -11.78 4.84 -11.28
C VAL A 839 -12.95 4.23 -10.54
N THR A 840 -14.17 4.38 -11.09
CA THR A 840 -15.36 3.87 -10.40
C THR A 840 -15.44 2.35 -10.41
N ALA A 841 -14.74 1.68 -11.34
CA ALA A 841 -14.73 0.23 -11.41
C ALA A 841 -13.57 -0.41 -10.62
N GLY A 842 -12.44 0.29 -10.50
CA GLY A 842 -11.19 -0.31 -10.02
C GLY A 842 -10.40 0.49 -8.98
N SER A 843 -10.93 1.58 -8.42
CA SER A 843 -10.20 2.41 -7.44
C SER A 843 -10.99 2.77 -6.17
N LEU A 844 -12.33 2.68 -6.18
CA LEU A 844 -13.14 2.88 -4.96
C LEU A 844 -13.00 1.68 -4.03
N GLY A 845 -12.85 1.94 -2.73
CA GLY A 845 -12.62 0.93 -1.68
C GLY A 845 -11.20 0.39 -1.57
N ILE A 846 -10.30 0.84 -2.43
CA ILE A 846 -8.94 0.33 -2.46
C ILE A 846 -8.04 1.32 -1.71
N ASN A 847 -7.77 1.01 -0.43
CA ASN A 847 -6.74 1.70 0.35
C ASN A 847 -5.35 1.16 -0.02
N ARG A 848 -4.88 1.57 -1.20
CA ARG A 848 -3.48 1.42 -1.58
C ARG A 848 -2.86 2.78 -1.34
N GLU A 849 -2.18 2.99 -0.21
CA GLU A 849 -1.41 4.20 0.10
C GLU A 849 -0.50 4.57 -1.09
N LEU A 850 -1.02 5.27 -2.09
CA LEU A 850 -0.43 5.41 -3.44
C LEU A 850 0.57 4.28 -3.74
N ASN A 851 0.11 3.02 -3.83
CA ASN A 851 0.99 1.97 -4.32
C ASN A 851 1.26 2.32 -5.77
N ALA A 852 2.45 2.87 -6.04
CA ALA A 852 3.20 2.91 -7.28
C ALA A 852 2.45 3.48 -8.52
N PHE A 853 1.24 3.05 -8.82
CA PHE A 853 0.51 3.22 -10.07
C PHE A 853 -0.44 4.42 -10.15
N GLY A 854 -0.27 5.43 -9.27
CA GLY A 854 -1.07 6.66 -9.36
C GLY A 854 -2.58 6.44 -9.18
N VAL A 855 -2.99 5.49 -8.34
CA VAL A 855 -4.40 5.30 -8.00
C VAL A 855 -4.88 6.52 -7.22
N ASN A 856 -5.64 7.38 -7.88
CA ASN A 856 -6.39 8.48 -7.27
C ASN A 856 -7.87 8.39 -7.68
N TRP A 857 -8.67 9.31 -7.15
CA TRP A 857 -10.10 9.43 -7.45
C TRP A 857 -10.36 10.51 -8.50
N GLU A 858 -9.35 10.90 -9.26
CA GLU A 858 -9.51 11.91 -10.30
C GLU A 858 -10.11 11.28 -11.56
N LEU A 859 -11.30 11.75 -11.90
CA LEU A 859 -11.98 11.46 -13.16
C LEU A 859 -11.30 12.20 -14.33
N GLU A 860 -11.39 11.63 -15.52
CA GLU A 860 -10.92 12.29 -16.75
C GLU A 860 -11.65 13.63 -16.92
N SER A 861 -10.91 14.74 -16.93
CA SER A 861 -11.48 16.09 -17.07
C SER A 861 -10.39 17.13 -17.32
N PRO A 862 -10.69 18.35 -17.77
CA PRO A 862 -9.68 19.43 -17.81
C PRO A 862 -9.06 19.79 -16.45
N LEU A 863 -9.60 19.29 -15.34
CA LEU A 863 -9.14 19.58 -13.98
C LEU A 863 -8.20 18.49 -13.41
N HIS A 864 -8.05 17.34 -14.07
CA HIS A 864 -7.25 16.22 -13.54
C HIS A 864 -5.74 16.41 -13.76
N ARG A 865 -4.92 15.77 -12.92
CA ARG A 865 -3.47 15.63 -13.14
C ARG A 865 -3.19 14.50 -14.14
N ALA A 866 -2.06 14.62 -14.84
CA ALA A 866 -1.57 13.59 -15.74
C ALA A 866 -1.60 12.19 -15.09
N ARG A 867 -2.08 11.20 -15.85
CA ARG A 867 -2.24 9.81 -15.39
C ARG A 867 -1.70 8.84 -16.44
N ALA A 868 -1.10 7.75 -15.98
CA ALA A 868 -0.69 6.66 -16.85
C ALA A 868 -1.95 5.90 -17.30
N ASP A 869 -2.06 5.60 -18.59
CA ASP A 869 -3.10 4.70 -19.09
C ASP A 869 -2.91 3.33 -18.42
N LEU A 870 -3.91 2.92 -17.63
CA LEU A 870 -3.88 1.65 -16.89
C LEU A 870 -4.54 0.51 -17.69
N SER A 871 -5.07 0.80 -18.89
CA SER A 871 -5.81 -0.14 -19.75
C SER A 871 -4.94 -1.08 -20.59
#